data_AF-A0AAD9NQU8-F1
#
_entry.id   AF-A0AAD9NQU8-F1
#
_cell.length_a   1.000
_cell.length_b   1.000
_cell.length_c   1.000
_cell.angle_alpha   90.00
_cell.angle_beta   90.00
_cell.angle_gamma   90.00
#
_symmetry.space_group_name_H-M   'P 1'
#
loop_
_entity.id
_entity.type
_entity.pdbx_description
1 polymer ?
#
loop_
_entity_poly.entity_id
_entity_poly.type
_entity_poly.pdbx_seq_one_letter_code
_entity_poly.pdbx_strand_id
1 'polypeptide(L)'
;MYEETMIKRNFTYFKQSHRVNPDTVDIESLLFSAQTSPYKLLALRSLLMKVTELTTDWCINLFENQSLVRDLEDATFDLVIVDGMDIFRCGYMIPYRLGVPYVTLTPRHDGWSAGIPTSPAGEGMMGLTSLSKDPSFLERLASVAVYVAGSTLNPRYSVPDELIARYVPDREATTFDELFRRSELFLINREIICLDYPRLYTPHYQFIGGFGVRSSRPLPEDLERFVQGSGEAGVIVLTFGSAVRRLTPEIVAKLFAGLRSVKQRVVMRLAGQATDVPANVWLSEWLPQNDLLGHAKTVLFITHGGVNGQLEALYHGVPLLTMPLFGDQKYNGKVAQDKGFGLTLDPYNFTAEELTDTVNNMLGVDARYRQILARCSAIVRSFPSAQERFVFWVDHILRFGGAHLRPTFVDLPMWKLFLLDIVAFVLVLLVSVVLMCRCCCRCTRSDKMALNMAVLTTALIGLVICDVTSGSRILMLPSVHRATVMYFMEGGEVLKKAGHEVYLLVEPMHAANMIKRNFAYFTQSHRINPADFEIESLLFSEQTSPYRLLVLRNLLTVLTEWTTEWCVNVFENRSLMRELEDAKFDLVIVDGMDYFRCGYMIPYRLGVPYVTLTPQHDGWSAGIPTSPAGEGMVGLTSLSKDPSFLERLASVAVFVASKTLHPRYSISDELIARYVPDRDATTFDELFRRSELFLVNREIICLDYPRLYTPHYQFIGGFGVRSSRPLPEDLERFVQGSGEAGVIVLTFGSAVRRLTPEIVAKLFVGLRSVKQRVVMRLAGQATDVPANVWLSEWLPQNDLLGHAKTVLFITHGGVNGQLEALYHGVPLLTMPLFGDQKYNGKVAQDKGFGLTLDPYNFTAEELTDTINSMLGVDARYRQTIARCSAIVRSFPSAQEKFVFWVDHILRFGGAHLRPTFVDLPMWKLFLLDIVAFVLVLLVSVVLMCRCCCRCVKRRCRRTHSKTKKE
;
A
#
# COMPACT_ATOMS: atom_id res chain seq x y z
N MET A 1 -23.87 32.26 11.98
CA MET A 1 -22.93 31.30 12.58
C MET A 1 -21.77 30.95 11.65
N TYR A 2 -21.99 30.25 10.51
CA TYR A 2 -20.90 29.84 9.62
C TYR A 2 -20.13 31.02 9.00
N GLU A 3 -20.82 32.01 8.43
CA GLU A 3 -20.18 33.21 7.86
C GLU A 3 -19.35 33.96 8.91
N GLU A 4 -19.90 34.19 10.10
CA GLU A 4 -19.16 34.77 11.23
C GLU A 4 -17.93 33.94 11.63
N THR A 5 -17.95 32.61 11.42
CA THR A 5 -16.82 31.72 11.73
C THR A 5 -15.74 31.84 10.66
N MET A 6 -16.11 32.01 9.39
CA MET A 6 -15.15 32.31 8.32
C MET A 6 -14.50 33.68 8.52
N ILE A 7 -15.31 34.70 8.83
CA ILE A 7 -14.85 36.06 9.13
C ILE A 7 -13.93 36.07 10.36
N LYS A 8 -14.31 35.41 11.47
CA LYS A 8 -13.48 35.28 12.68
C LYS A 8 -12.19 34.46 12.47
N ARG A 9 -12.08 33.72 11.37
CA ARG A 9 -10.87 32.99 10.95
C ARG A 9 -10.12 33.68 9.80
N ASN A 10 -10.55 34.88 9.40
CA ASN A 10 -9.96 35.67 8.33
C ASN A 10 -9.91 34.94 6.96
N PHE A 11 -10.91 34.09 6.67
CA PHE A 11 -11.06 33.45 5.37
C PHE A 11 -11.82 34.36 4.40
N THR A 12 -11.23 34.60 3.21
CA THR A 12 -12.00 34.99 2.02
C THR A 12 -12.94 33.84 1.65
N TYR A 13 -14.21 34.15 1.40
CA TYR A 13 -15.21 33.15 1.02
C TYR A 13 -16.14 33.67 -0.06
N PHE A 14 -16.50 32.80 -1.01
CA PHE A 14 -17.49 33.09 -2.04
C PHE A 14 -18.86 32.57 -1.57
N LYS A 15 -19.93 33.37 -1.77
CA LYS A 15 -21.28 33.03 -1.31
C LYS A 15 -22.15 32.56 -2.47
N GLN A 16 -22.66 31.34 -2.36
CA GLN A 16 -23.67 30.82 -3.28
C GLN A 16 -25.09 31.02 -2.72
N SER A 17 -26.04 31.38 -3.59
CA SER A 17 -27.48 31.39 -3.29
C SER A 17 -28.13 30.08 -3.75
N HIS A 18 -28.84 29.40 -2.85
CA HIS A 18 -29.62 28.20 -3.21
C HIS A 18 -31.05 28.59 -3.65
N ARG A 19 -31.57 27.97 -4.73
CA ARG A 19 -33.00 28.10 -5.11
C ARG A 19 -33.95 27.37 -4.15
N VAL A 20 -33.48 26.27 -3.57
CA VAL A 20 -34.19 25.49 -2.53
C VAL A 20 -33.48 25.74 -1.21
N ASN A 21 -34.20 26.14 -0.17
CA ASN A 21 -33.62 26.30 1.17
C ASN A 21 -33.31 24.91 1.77
N PRO A 22 -32.05 24.56 2.09
CA PRO A 22 -31.70 23.26 2.67
C PRO A 22 -32.47 22.93 3.96
N ASP A 23 -32.76 23.94 4.79
CA ASP A 23 -33.50 23.78 6.06
C ASP A 23 -34.98 23.36 5.85
N THR A 24 -35.48 23.37 4.61
CA THR A 24 -36.86 22.91 4.29
C THR A 24 -36.96 21.42 3.97
N VAL A 25 -35.83 20.72 3.82
CA VAL A 25 -35.82 19.26 3.62
C VAL A 25 -35.30 18.59 4.88
N ASP A 26 -36.20 17.94 5.62
CA ASP A 26 -35.88 17.16 6.81
C ASP A 26 -35.19 15.84 6.43
N ILE A 27 -33.89 15.95 6.16
CA ILE A 27 -33.02 14.81 5.87
C ILE A 27 -32.88 13.89 7.10
N GLU A 28 -33.03 14.41 8.34
CA GLU A 28 -33.01 13.59 9.56
C GLU A 28 -34.18 12.60 9.55
N SER A 29 -35.44 13.04 9.35
CA SER A 29 -36.58 12.11 9.33
C SER A 29 -36.62 11.21 8.07
N LEU A 30 -36.08 11.64 6.94
CA LEU A 30 -35.89 10.78 5.76
C LEU A 30 -34.85 9.67 6.03
N LEU A 31 -33.76 9.97 6.75
CA LEU A 31 -32.78 8.98 7.19
C LEU A 31 -33.37 8.01 8.22
N PHE A 32 -34.06 8.51 9.25
CA PHE A 32 -34.72 7.68 10.26
C PHE A 32 -35.76 6.74 9.65
N SER A 33 -36.66 7.25 8.80
CA SER A 33 -37.69 6.44 8.14
C SER A 33 -37.10 5.40 7.17
N ALA A 34 -35.97 5.68 6.51
CA ALA A 34 -35.25 4.68 5.71
C ALA A 34 -34.68 3.52 6.55
N GLN A 35 -34.32 3.75 7.82
CA GLN A 35 -33.84 2.70 8.72
C GLN A 35 -34.98 1.93 9.42
N THR A 36 -36.09 2.58 9.76
CA THR A 36 -37.19 1.97 10.55
C THR A 36 -38.33 1.38 9.72
N SER A 37 -38.54 1.84 8.48
CA SER A 37 -39.66 1.39 7.64
C SER A 37 -39.66 -0.14 7.37
N PRO A 38 -40.81 -0.80 7.27
CA PRO A 38 -40.89 -2.18 6.77
C PRO A 38 -40.47 -2.28 5.28
N TYR A 39 -40.46 -1.17 4.54
CA TYR A 39 -40.10 -1.09 3.12
C TYR A 39 -38.74 -0.40 2.91
N LYS A 40 -37.71 -0.76 3.70
CA LYS A 40 -36.39 -0.09 3.75
C LYS A 40 -35.78 0.23 2.38
N LEU A 41 -35.84 -0.70 1.42
CA LEU A 41 -35.32 -0.50 0.07
C LEU A 41 -36.05 0.61 -0.72
N LEU A 42 -37.36 0.76 -0.53
CA LEU A 42 -38.16 1.79 -1.19
C LEU A 42 -37.91 3.17 -0.57
N ALA A 43 -37.83 3.23 0.77
CA ALA A 43 -37.50 4.44 1.51
C ALA A 43 -36.07 4.92 1.21
N LEU A 44 -35.09 4.00 1.19
CA LEU A 44 -33.70 4.29 0.79
C LEU A 44 -33.62 4.81 -0.65
N ARG A 45 -34.36 4.21 -1.59
CA ARG A 45 -34.48 4.73 -2.97
C ARG A 45 -35.05 6.15 -3.00
N SER A 46 -36.09 6.44 -2.21
CA SER A 46 -36.70 7.78 -2.15
C SER A 46 -35.72 8.81 -1.60
N LEU A 47 -34.96 8.47 -0.56
CA LEU A 47 -33.90 9.30 0.00
C LEU A 47 -32.81 9.57 -1.03
N LEU A 48 -32.28 8.54 -1.70
CA LEU A 48 -31.25 8.68 -2.73
C LEU A 48 -31.71 9.55 -3.90
N MET A 49 -32.94 9.38 -4.39
CA MET A 49 -33.52 10.27 -5.40
C MET A 49 -33.58 11.73 -4.93
N LYS A 50 -34.07 11.99 -3.71
CA LYS A 50 -34.20 13.36 -3.18
C LYS A 50 -32.86 14.03 -2.93
N VAL A 51 -31.85 13.28 -2.46
CA VAL A 51 -30.48 13.77 -2.34
C VAL A 51 -29.92 14.10 -3.73
N THR A 52 -30.07 13.19 -4.72
CA THR A 52 -29.59 13.39 -6.10
C THR A 52 -30.21 14.64 -6.75
N GLU A 53 -31.50 14.86 -6.54
CA GLU A 53 -32.23 16.06 -6.99
C GLU A 53 -31.62 17.33 -6.40
N LEU A 54 -31.49 17.40 -5.07
CA LEU A 54 -30.92 18.57 -4.36
C LEU A 54 -29.47 18.83 -4.75
N THR A 55 -28.65 17.80 -4.93
CA THR A 55 -27.25 17.96 -5.35
C THR A 55 -27.16 18.41 -6.80
N THR A 56 -28.02 17.90 -7.68
CA THR A 56 -28.09 18.33 -9.09
C THR A 56 -28.51 19.79 -9.21
N ASP A 57 -29.54 20.22 -8.46
CA ASP A 57 -29.93 21.62 -8.35
C ASP A 57 -28.80 22.48 -7.78
N TRP A 58 -28.07 22.02 -6.76
CA TRP A 58 -26.93 22.76 -6.21
C TRP A 58 -25.82 22.95 -7.25
N CYS A 59 -25.52 21.92 -8.05
CA CYS A 59 -24.57 21.98 -9.16
C CYS A 59 -25.04 22.91 -10.30
N ILE A 60 -26.33 22.89 -10.64
CA ILE A 60 -26.89 23.82 -11.65
C ILE A 60 -26.79 25.27 -11.15
N ASN A 61 -27.18 25.54 -9.90
CA ASN A 61 -27.09 26.87 -9.29
C ASN A 61 -25.66 27.39 -9.11
N LEU A 62 -24.64 26.51 -9.18
CA LEU A 62 -23.23 26.89 -9.09
C LEU A 62 -22.75 27.53 -10.40
N PHE A 63 -23.06 26.90 -11.53
CA PHE A 63 -22.64 27.37 -12.86
C PHE A 63 -23.62 28.34 -13.53
N GLU A 64 -24.91 28.35 -13.15
CA GLU A 64 -25.86 29.39 -13.59
C GLU A 64 -25.63 30.74 -12.88
N ASN A 65 -24.89 30.79 -11.77
CA ASN A 65 -24.52 32.05 -11.11
C ASN A 65 -23.33 32.73 -11.81
N GLN A 66 -23.63 33.55 -12.82
CA GLN A 66 -22.66 34.26 -13.63
C GLN A 66 -21.81 35.30 -12.89
N SER A 67 -22.19 35.74 -11.66
CA SER A 67 -21.27 36.51 -10.82
C SER A 67 -20.23 35.56 -10.25
N LEU A 68 -20.66 34.54 -9.50
CA LEU A 68 -19.80 33.59 -8.82
C LEU A 68 -18.80 32.89 -9.77
N VAL A 69 -19.21 32.58 -11.00
CA VAL A 69 -18.31 32.01 -12.01
C VAL A 69 -17.21 33.01 -12.40
N ARG A 70 -17.53 34.30 -12.57
CA ARG A 70 -16.52 35.35 -12.84
C ARG A 70 -15.66 35.63 -11.62
N ASP A 71 -16.26 35.73 -10.43
CA ASP A 71 -15.57 35.92 -9.16
C ASP A 71 -14.54 34.79 -8.91
N LEU A 72 -14.77 33.59 -9.46
CA LEU A 72 -13.85 32.44 -9.45
C LEU A 72 -12.90 32.37 -10.66
N GLU A 73 -13.19 33.03 -11.77
CA GLU A 73 -12.33 33.14 -12.97
C GLU A 73 -11.32 34.30 -12.83
N ASP A 74 -11.71 35.39 -12.18
CA ASP A 74 -10.85 36.52 -11.81
C ASP A 74 -9.96 36.21 -10.59
N ALA A 75 -10.38 35.26 -9.73
CA ALA A 75 -9.58 34.79 -8.61
C ALA A 75 -8.51 33.78 -9.08
N THR A 76 -7.24 34.19 -9.05
CA THR A 76 -6.12 33.30 -9.35
C THR A 76 -5.91 32.27 -8.24
N PHE A 77 -5.87 30.98 -8.60
CA PHE A 77 -5.60 29.86 -7.68
C PHE A 77 -4.47 28.98 -8.23
N ASP A 78 -3.50 28.62 -7.39
CA ASP A 78 -2.44 27.66 -7.74
C ASP A 78 -2.88 26.19 -7.58
N LEU A 79 -3.81 25.92 -6.66
CA LEU A 79 -4.36 24.60 -6.37
C LEU A 79 -5.77 24.72 -5.78
N VAL A 80 -6.70 23.83 -6.16
CA VAL A 80 -8.01 23.70 -5.51
C VAL A 80 -8.08 22.41 -4.68
N ILE A 81 -8.71 22.46 -3.51
CA ILE A 81 -8.99 21.26 -2.70
C ILE A 81 -10.50 20.98 -2.78
N VAL A 82 -10.86 19.81 -3.30
CA VAL A 82 -12.24 19.40 -3.56
C VAL A 82 -12.70 18.37 -2.55
N ASP A 83 -13.92 18.50 -2.02
CA ASP A 83 -14.54 17.46 -1.20
C ASP A 83 -14.88 16.23 -2.06
N GLY A 84 -14.31 15.08 -1.71
CA GLY A 84 -14.49 13.81 -2.42
C GLY A 84 -15.70 12.98 -1.99
N MET A 85 -16.72 13.57 -1.35
CA MET A 85 -18.01 12.91 -1.16
C MET A 85 -18.85 12.90 -2.45
N ASP A 86 -19.45 11.74 -2.78
CA ASP A 86 -20.25 11.53 -4.01
C ASP A 86 -21.35 12.57 -4.25
N ILE A 87 -21.93 13.09 -3.17
CA ILE A 87 -22.99 14.11 -3.18
C ILE A 87 -22.52 15.48 -3.68
N PHE A 88 -21.21 15.70 -3.85
CA PHE A 88 -20.65 16.98 -4.31
C PHE A 88 -19.73 16.81 -5.54
N ARG A 89 -19.99 15.81 -6.39
CA ARG A 89 -19.19 15.52 -7.61
C ARG A 89 -18.99 16.73 -8.55
N CYS A 90 -19.88 17.73 -8.58
CA CYS A 90 -19.67 18.95 -9.36
C CYS A 90 -18.59 19.91 -8.82
N GLY A 91 -18.09 19.71 -7.59
CA GLY A 91 -16.92 20.44 -7.10
C GLY A 91 -15.69 20.31 -8.00
N TYR A 92 -15.54 19.16 -8.69
CA TYR A 92 -14.46 18.93 -9.66
C TYR A 92 -14.57 19.77 -10.93
N MET A 93 -15.77 20.22 -11.31
CA MET A 93 -15.95 21.02 -12.52
C MET A 93 -15.38 22.44 -12.37
N ILE A 94 -15.23 22.97 -11.15
CA ILE A 94 -14.63 24.29 -10.91
C ILE A 94 -13.16 24.30 -11.35
N PRO A 95 -12.23 23.54 -10.71
CA PRO A 95 -10.82 23.56 -11.12
C PRO A 95 -10.63 23.03 -12.54
N TYR A 96 -11.44 22.06 -12.96
CA TYR A 96 -11.39 21.56 -14.33
C TYR A 96 -11.75 22.63 -15.37
N ARG A 97 -12.73 23.51 -15.11
CA ARG A 97 -13.04 24.67 -15.96
C ARG A 97 -11.90 25.68 -15.96
N LEU A 98 -11.42 26.07 -14.77
CA LEU A 98 -10.36 27.06 -14.58
C LEU A 98 -8.99 26.59 -15.12
N GLY A 99 -8.75 25.28 -15.21
CA GLY A 99 -7.45 24.71 -15.59
C GLY A 99 -6.44 24.63 -14.44
N VAL A 100 -6.91 24.77 -13.21
CA VAL A 100 -6.10 24.70 -11.99
C VAL A 100 -6.00 23.23 -11.54
N PRO A 101 -4.83 22.73 -11.12
CA PRO A 101 -4.72 21.39 -10.54
C PRO A 101 -5.53 21.26 -9.25
N TYR A 102 -5.88 20.03 -8.86
CA TYR A 102 -6.68 19.82 -7.66
C TYR A 102 -6.35 18.55 -6.89
N VAL A 103 -6.59 18.62 -5.59
CA VAL A 103 -6.43 17.53 -4.62
C VAL A 103 -7.80 17.19 -4.02
N THR A 104 -8.12 15.90 -3.94
CA THR A 104 -9.35 15.42 -3.32
C THR A 104 -9.14 15.20 -1.82
N LEU A 105 -9.96 15.84 -0.99
CA LEU A 105 -10.04 15.57 0.45
C LEU A 105 -11.31 14.74 0.74
N THR A 106 -11.19 13.55 1.31
CA THR A 106 -12.34 12.66 1.54
C THR A 106 -12.21 11.80 2.80
N PRO A 107 -13.30 11.47 3.53
CA PRO A 107 -13.28 10.53 4.65
C PRO A 107 -13.34 9.04 4.24
N ARG A 108 -13.47 8.74 2.93
CA ARG A 108 -13.64 7.38 2.39
C ARG A 108 -12.54 7.02 1.39
N HIS A 109 -12.05 5.78 1.45
CA HIS A 109 -11.19 5.20 0.41
C HIS A 109 -12.04 4.58 -0.71
N ASP A 110 -12.42 5.39 -1.71
CA ASP A 110 -13.04 4.89 -2.94
C ASP A 110 -11.96 4.54 -3.97
N GLY A 111 -11.45 3.31 -3.86
CA GLY A 111 -10.53 2.77 -4.86
C GLY A 111 -11.19 2.54 -6.22
N TRP A 112 -12.50 2.24 -6.27
CA TRP A 112 -13.16 1.84 -7.51
C TRP A 112 -13.29 3.00 -8.50
N SER A 113 -13.85 4.14 -8.07
CA SER A 113 -13.91 5.34 -8.94
C SER A 113 -12.51 5.82 -9.31
N ALA A 114 -11.50 5.61 -8.46
CA ALA A 114 -10.10 5.95 -8.74
C ALA A 114 -9.31 4.94 -9.60
N GLY A 115 -9.89 3.81 -10.04
CA GLY A 115 -9.19 2.81 -10.85
C GLY A 115 -8.20 1.91 -10.08
N ILE A 116 -8.32 1.86 -8.75
CA ILE A 116 -7.57 0.94 -7.88
C ILE A 116 -8.39 -0.38 -7.74
N PRO A 117 -7.79 -1.56 -8.01
CA PRO A 117 -8.50 -2.83 -7.95
C PRO A 117 -8.69 -3.33 -6.50
N THR A 118 -9.70 -2.80 -5.81
CA THR A 118 -10.16 -3.31 -4.50
C THR A 118 -10.82 -4.69 -4.65
N SER A 119 -10.48 -5.68 -3.81
CA SER A 119 -11.17 -6.99 -3.85
C SER A 119 -12.35 -7.04 -2.88
N PRO A 120 -13.61 -7.26 -3.36
CA PRO A 120 -14.78 -7.43 -2.51
C PRO A 120 -14.71 -8.64 -1.55
N ALA A 121 -13.70 -9.50 -1.68
CA ALA A 121 -13.44 -10.65 -0.82
C ALA A 121 -12.95 -10.27 0.58
N GLY A 122 -12.14 -9.20 0.69
CA GLY A 122 -11.50 -8.75 1.92
C GLY A 122 -11.75 -7.28 2.24
N GLU A 123 -12.09 -6.47 1.24
CA GLU A 123 -12.41 -5.06 1.40
C GLU A 123 -13.91 -4.84 1.17
N GLY A 124 -14.65 -4.62 2.27
CA GLY A 124 -16.07 -4.24 2.20
C GLY A 124 -16.24 -2.82 1.68
N MET A 125 -17.34 -2.58 0.94
CA MET A 125 -17.69 -1.26 0.42
C MET A 125 -18.11 -0.36 1.58
N MET A 126 -17.27 0.62 1.91
CA MET A 126 -17.39 1.45 3.10
C MET A 126 -18.73 2.21 3.13
N GLY A 127 -19.55 1.92 4.15
CA GLY A 127 -20.91 2.47 4.29
C GLY A 127 -22.04 1.55 3.82
N LEU A 128 -21.74 0.43 3.15
CA LEU A 128 -22.75 -0.52 2.66
C LEU A 128 -22.49 -1.97 3.09
N THR A 129 -21.24 -2.43 3.25
CA THR A 129 -20.92 -3.74 3.83
C THR A 129 -19.84 -3.68 4.91
N SER A 130 -20.00 -4.57 5.91
CA SER A 130 -19.02 -4.83 6.96
C SER A 130 -18.66 -6.31 6.95
N LEU A 131 -17.45 -6.63 6.49
CA LEU A 131 -16.91 -7.99 6.48
C LEU A 131 -16.28 -8.32 7.85
N SER A 132 -16.38 -9.57 8.30
CA SER A 132 -15.57 -10.12 9.38
C SER A 132 -14.12 -10.41 8.93
N LYS A 133 -13.20 -10.76 9.86
CA LYS A 133 -11.78 -11.01 9.54
C LYS A 133 -11.59 -12.17 8.54
N ASP A 134 -12.34 -13.26 8.69
CA ASP A 134 -12.42 -14.34 7.70
C ASP A 134 -13.86 -14.46 7.15
N PRO A 135 -14.21 -13.70 6.11
CA PRO A 135 -15.60 -13.56 5.71
C PRO A 135 -16.14 -14.81 5.01
N SER A 136 -17.30 -15.25 5.49
CA SER A 136 -18.05 -16.39 4.97
C SER A 136 -18.42 -16.22 3.49
N PHE A 137 -18.83 -17.32 2.86
CA PHE A 137 -19.36 -17.29 1.49
C PHE A 137 -20.52 -16.29 1.34
N LEU A 138 -21.41 -16.18 2.33
CA LEU A 138 -22.56 -15.28 2.28
C LEU A 138 -22.16 -13.80 2.46
N GLU A 139 -21.20 -13.49 3.35
CA GLU A 139 -20.65 -12.14 3.48
C GLU A 139 -19.96 -11.68 2.19
N ARG A 140 -19.11 -12.53 1.59
CA ARG A 140 -18.44 -12.23 0.32
C ARG A 140 -19.43 -12.12 -0.85
N LEU A 141 -20.47 -12.97 -0.89
CA LEU A 141 -21.54 -12.87 -1.89
C LEU A 141 -22.36 -11.59 -1.76
N ALA A 142 -22.70 -11.17 -0.52
CA ALA A 142 -23.36 -9.90 -0.26
C ALA A 142 -22.47 -8.71 -0.65
N SER A 143 -21.16 -8.77 -0.35
CA SER A 143 -20.17 -7.77 -0.76
C SER A 143 -20.12 -7.62 -2.29
N VAL A 144 -19.97 -8.72 -3.03
CA VAL A 144 -20.00 -8.72 -4.51
C VAL A 144 -21.31 -8.17 -5.05
N ALA A 145 -22.46 -8.57 -4.48
CA ALA A 145 -23.76 -8.06 -4.89
C ALA A 145 -23.90 -6.55 -4.65
N VAL A 146 -23.36 -6.02 -3.55
CA VAL A 146 -23.33 -4.59 -3.24
C VAL A 146 -22.40 -3.83 -4.19
N TYR A 147 -21.19 -4.33 -4.48
CA TYR A 147 -20.28 -3.72 -5.46
C TYR A 147 -20.92 -3.65 -6.87
N VAL A 148 -21.54 -4.74 -7.33
CA VAL A 148 -22.22 -4.78 -8.65
C VAL A 148 -23.46 -3.88 -8.67
N ALA A 149 -24.25 -3.85 -7.59
CA ALA A 149 -25.37 -2.92 -7.45
C ALA A 149 -24.89 -1.47 -7.44
N GLY A 150 -23.80 -1.17 -6.73
CA GLY A 150 -23.14 0.14 -6.73
C GLY A 150 -22.75 0.57 -8.14
N SER A 151 -21.91 -0.22 -8.83
CA SER A 151 -21.43 0.14 -10.18
C SER A 151 -22.54 0.23 -11.24
N THR A 152 -23.71 -0.41 -11.04
CA THR A 152 -24.83 -0.38 -12.01
C THR A 152 -25.96 0.59 -11.63
N LEU A 153 -26.03 1.05 -10.38
CA LEU A 153 -27.06 1.97 -9.89
C LEU A 153 -26.53 3.36 -9.54
N ASN A 154 -25.24 3.53 -9.22
CA ASN A 154 -24.67 4.83 -8.86
C ASN A 154 -24.93 5.92 -9.94
N PRO A 155 -24.82 5.65 -11.26
CA PRO A 155 -25.16 6.64 -12.30
C PRO A 155 -26.64 7.09 -12.33
N ARG A 156 -27.52 6.46 -11.54
CA ARG A 156 -28.94 6.86 -11.39
C ARG A 156 -29.22 7.61 -10.07
N TYR A 157 -28.23 7.68 -9.19
CA TYR A 157 -28.32 8.28 -7.85
C TYR A 157 -27.09 9.18 -7.57
N SER A 158 -26.57 9.79 -8.63
CA SER A 158 -25.45 10.75 -8.65
C SER A 158 -25.80 11.91 -9.59
N VAL A 159 -25.08 13.02 -9.47
CA VAL A 159 -25.20 14.18 -10.37
C VAL A 159 -24.95 13.73 -11.83
N PRO A 160 -25.81 14.09 -12.81
CA PRO A 160 -25.66 13.65 -14.19
C PRO A 160 -24.38 14.17 -14.86
N ASP A 161 -23.61 13.26 -15.47
CA ASP A 161 -22.40 13.58 -16.24
C ASP A 161 -22.65 14.60 -17.37
N GLU A 162 -23.89 14.66 -17.88
CA GLU A 162 -24.39 15.64 -18.85
C GLU A 162 -24.12 17.11 -18.45
N LEU A 163 -24.03 17.41 -17.14
CA LEU A 163 -23.69 18.75 -16.66
C LEU A 163 -22.25 19.16 -17.01
N ILE A 164 -21.32 18.21 -17.16
CA ILE A 164 -19.93 18.49 -17.55
C ILE A 164 -19.92 19.06 -18.96
N ALA A 165 -20.57 18.37 -19.92
CA ALA A 165 -20.71 18.85 -21.29
C ALA A 165 -21.51 20.17 -21.39
N ARG A 166 -22.44 20.44 -20.46
CA ARG A 166 -23.23 21.69 -20.44
C ARG A 166 -22.42 22.91 -19.96
N TYR A 167 -21.49 22.76 -19.02
CA TYR A 167 -20.82 23.89 -18.36
C TYR A 167 -19.30 23.95 -18.55
N VAL A 168 -18.68 22.87 -19.06
CA VAL A 168 -17.26 22.80 -19.45
C VAL A 168 -17.11 22.14 -20.84
N PRO A 169 -17.79 22.64 -21.89
CA PRO A 169 -17.83 21.99 -23.21
C PRO A 169 -16.48 21.93 -23.93
N ASP A 170 -15.57 22.87 -23.64
CA ASP A 170 -14.31 23.07 -24.36
C ASP A 170 -13.17 22.13 -23.90
N ARG A 171 -13.48 21.05 -23.16
CA ARG A 171 -12.49 20.13 -22.60
C ARG A 171 -12.92 18.66 -22.71
N GLU A 172 -11.93 17.76 -22.68
CA GLU A 172 -12.08 16.34 -23.06
C GLU A 172 -12.98 15.49 -22.15
N ALA A 173 -12.91 15.71 -20.83
CA ALA A 173 -13.47 14.80 -19.84
C ALA A 173 -15.01 14.77 -19.88
N THR A 174 -15.55 13.55 -19.89
CA THR A 174 -17.00 13.31 -20.12
C THR A 174 -17.75 12.75 -18.92
N THR A 175 -17.06 12.38 -17.84
CA THR A 175 -17.69 11.79 -16.64
C THR A 175 -17.07 12.26 -15.34
N PHE A 176 -17.85 12.29 -14.26
CA PHE A 176 -17.37 12.65 -12.92
C PHE A 176 -16.34 11.67 -12.37
N ASP A 177 -16.43 10.39 -12.76
CA ASP A 177 -15.43 9.38 -12.44
C ASP A 177 -14.08 9.66 -13.12
N GLU A 178 -14.08 10.23 -14.33
CA GLU A 178 -12.85 10.68 -14.99
C GLU A 178 -12.26 11.92 -14.30
N LEU A 179 -13.10 12.89 -13.92
CA LEU A 179 -12.67 14.04 -13.14
C LEU A 179 -12.10 13.63 -11.77
N PHE A 180 -12.72 12.66 -11.09
CA PHE A 180 -12.20 12.08 -9.84
C PHE A 180 -10.79 11.50 -10.05
N ARG A 181 -10.58 10.72 -11.12
CA ARG A 181 -9.25 10.19 -11.51
C ARG A 181 -8.27 11.25 -11.98
N ARG A 182 -8.69 12.47 -12.36
CA ARG A 182 -7.80 13.57 -12.77
C ARG A 182 -7.23 14.39 -11.60
N SER A 183 -7.57 14.06 -10.35
CA SER A 183 -6.94 14.62 -9.15
C SER A 183 -5.43 14.37 -9.12
N GLU A 184 -4.64 15.30 -8.56
CA GLU A 184 -3.18 15.16 -8.33
C GLU A 184 -2.85 14.32 -7.08
N LEU A 185 -3.78 14.24 -6.11
CA LEU A 185 -3.62 13.46 -4.88
C LEU A 185 -4.99 13.18 -4.25
N PHE A 186 -5.11 12.04 -3.54
CA PHE A 186 -6.22 11.76 -2.63
C PHE A 186 -5.74 11.85 -1.18
N LEU A 187 -6.21 12.86 -0.47
CA LEU A 187 -6.00 13.08 0.95
C LEU A 187 -7.17 12.47 1.73
N ILE A 188 -6.89 11.41 2.49
CA ILE A 188 -7.92 10.65 3.20
C ILE A 188 -7.97 11.11 4.66
N ASN A 189 -9.05 11.79 5.06
CA ASN A 189 -9.31 12.13 6.47
C ASN A 189 -9.88 10.91 7.23
N ARG A 190 -9.05 9.88 7.31
CA ARG A 190 -9.20 8.67 8.12
C ARG A 190 -7.79 8.18 8.44
N GLU A 191 -7.60 7.58 9.59
CA GLU A 191 -6.36 6.87 9.90
C GLU A 191 -6.60 5.37 9.68
N ILE A 192 -5.71 4.67 8.97
CA ILE A 192 -5.80 3.20 8.89
C ILE A 192 -5.38 2.61 10.24
N ILE A 193 -4.33 3.20 10.81
CA ILE A 193 -3.67 2.68 11.99
C ILE A 193 -4.63 2.73 13.18
N CYS A 194 -4.86 1.56 13.77
CA CYS A 194 -5.92 1.29 14.75
C CYS A 194 -7.39 1.58 14.35
N LEU A 195 -7.74 2.41 13.35
CA LEU A 195 -9.16 2.71 13.02
C LEU A 195 -9.76 2.04 11.78
N ASP A 196 -8.96 1.48 10.88
CA ASP A 196 -9.47 0.72 9.73
C ASP A 196 -8.72 -0.61 9.59
N TYR A 197 -9.17 -1.48 8.66
CA TYR A 197 -8.32 -2.59 8.24
C TYR A 197 -7.21 -2.04 7.32
N PRO A 198 -5.96 -2.53 7.41
CA PRO A 198 -4.97 -2.23 6.40
C PRO A 198 -5.43 -2.74 5.03
N ARG A 199 -5.42 -1.85 4.03
CA ARG A 199 -5.94 -2.05 2.67
C ARG A 199 -4.84 -1.91 1.63
N LEU A 200 -5.17 -2.24 0.38
CA LEU A 200 -4.36 -1.87 -0.77
C LEU A 200 -4.50 -0.37 -1.09
N TYR A 201 -3.37 0.31 -1.27
CA TYR A 201 -3.33 1.70 -1.74
C TYR A 201 -2.12 1.92 -2.66
N THR A 202 -1.97 3.16 -3.12
CA THR A 202 -0.93 3.61 -4.06
C THR A 202 -0.28 4.90 -3.53
N PRO A 203 0.89 5.35 -4.02
CA PRO A 203 1.51 6.58 -3.53
C PRO A 203 0.63 7.85 -3.71
N HIS A 204 -0.36 7.76 -4.61
CA HIS A 204 -1.37 8.78 -4.89
C HIS A 204 -2.45 8.92 -3.79
N TYR A 205 -2.43 8.04 -2.78
CA TYR A 205 -3.37 8.02 -1.65
C TYR A 205 -2.61 8.23 -0.33
N GLN A 206 -2.99 9.27 0.42
CA GLN A 206 -2.27 9.69 1.62
C GLN A 206 -3.23 9.86 2.79
N PHE A 207 -3.01 9.07 3.84
CA PHE A 207 -3.85 9.05 5.03
C PHE A 207 -3.41 10.15 6.00
N ILE A 208 -4.36 11.03 6.33
CA ILE A 208 -4.17 12.24 7.13
C ILE A 208 -5.32 12.44 8.14
N GLY A 209 -5.89 11.33 8.63
CA GLY A 209 -6.97 11.36 9.62
C GLY A 209 -6.56 12.07 10.90
N GLY A 210 -7.38 13.02 11.36
CA GLY A 210 -7.22 13.63 12.69
C GLY A 210 -7.23 15.16 12.76
N PHE A 211 -7.66 15.88 11.72
CA PHE A 211 -7.63 17.36 11.69
C PHE A 211 -8.25 18.08 12.92
N GLY A 212 -9.28 17.49 13.55
CA GLY A 212 -9.92 18.06 14.74
C GLY A 212 -9.21 17.70 16.07
N VAL A 213 -8.34 16.70 16.05
CA VAL A 213 -7.68 16.11 17.22
C VAL A 213 -6.59 17.05 17.73
N ARG A 214 -6.56 17.26 19.04
CA ARG A 214 -5.54 18.06 19.74
C ARG A 214 -5.47 17.69 21.22
N SER A 215 -4.41 18.10 21.90
CA SER A 215 -4.38 18.15 23.38
C SER A 215 -5.60 18.90 23.92
N SER A 216 -6.21 18.39 25.00
CA SER A 216 -7.37 18.98 25.65
C SER A 216 -7.07 20.39 26.18
N ARG A 217 -8.09 21.25 26.15
CA ARG A 217 -8.10 22.58 26.75
C ARG A 217 -8.93 22.56 28.05
N PRO A 218 -8.71 23.50 28.99
CA PRO A 218 -9.59 23.67 30.15
C PRO A 218 -11.05 23.83 29.73
N LEU A 219 -11.96 23.18 30.46
CA LEU A 219 -13.40 23.28 30.20
C LEU A 219 -13.97 24.60 30.79
N PRO A 220 -15.15 25.06 30.32
CA PRO A 220 -15.92 26.09 31.00
C PRO A 220 -16.15 25.73 32.48
N GLU A 221 -16.09 26.72 33.38
CA GLU A 221 -16.02 26.49 34.83
C GLU A 221 -17.23 25.74 35.41
N ASP A 222 -18.41 25.94 34.82
CA ASP A 222 -19.64 25.24 35.16
C ASP A 222 -19.62 23.76 34.74
N LEU A 223 -19.15 23.48 33.52
CA LEU A 223 -18.95 22.14 33.00
C LEU A 223 -17.81 21.41 33.72
N GLU A 224 -16.72 22.10 34.07
CA GLU A 224 -15.61 21.57 34.88
C GLU A 224 -16.10 21.18 36.29
N ARG A 225 -16.87 22.07 36.96
CA ARG A 225 -17.53 21.75 38.24
C ARG A 225 -18.49 20.56 38.12
N PHE A 226 -19.18 20.41 36.99
CA PHE A 226 -20.00 19.23 36.73
C PHE A 226 -19.16 17.96 36.55
N VAL A 227 -18.08 18.01 35.78
CA VAL A 227 -17.18 16.88 35.47
C VAL A 227 -16.44 16.40 36.72
N GLN A 228 -15.84 17.30 37.50
CA GLN A 228 -15.09 16.93 38.72
C GLN A 228 -15.99 16.32 39.81
N GLY A 229 -17.26 16.76 39.90
CA GLY A 229 -18.24 16.20 40.82
C GLY A 229 -18.66 14.75 40.54
N SER A 230 -18.10 14.10 39.51
CA SER A 230 -18.27 12.66 39.26
C SER A 230 -17.48 11.75 40.21
N GLY A 231 -16.51 12.29 40.96
CA GLY A 231 -15.66 11.51 41.87
C GLY A 231 -14.93 10.38 41.14
N GLU A 232 -14.88 9.19 41.74
CA GLU A 232 -14.20 8.02 41.15
C GLU A 232 -15.07 7.21 40.18
N ALA A 233 -16.34 7.58 39.98
CA ALA A 233 -17.17 6.96 38.95
C ALA A 233 -16.78 7.44 37.54
N GLY A 234 -16.36 8.70 37.41
CA GLY A 234 -15.99 9.33 36.14
C GLY A 234 -17.17 9.81 35.29
N VAL A 235 -16.83 10.26 34.09
CA VAL A 235 -17.74 10.91 33.13
C VAL A 235 -17.88 10.12 31.84
N ILE A 236 -19.12 10.02 31.35
CA ILE A 236 -19.46 9.53 30.02
C ILE A 236 -19.76 10.72 29.12
N VAL A 237 -19.14 10.78 27.94
CA VAL A 237 -19.52 11.76 26.89
C VAL A 237 -20.51 11.08 25.93
N LEU A 238 -21.58 11.75 25.52
CA LEU A 238 -22.61 11.18 24.63
C LEU A 238 -22.97 12.13 23.49
N THR A 239 -22.73 11.74 22.22
CA THR A 239 -23.19 12.52 21.05
C THR A 239 -23.32 11.73 19.75
N PHE A 240 -24.37 12.05 18.98
CA PHE A 240 -24.62 11.47 17.65
C PHE A 240 -24.12 12.33 16.48
N GLY A 241 -23.18 13.25 16.74
CA GLY A 241 -22.49 14.04 15.72
C GLY A 241 -23.25 15.32 15.31
N SER A 242 -22.69 16.08 14.36
CA SER A 242 -23.28 17.36 13.90
C SER A 242 -24.54 17.18 13.04
N ALA A 243 -24.62 16.08 12.29
CA ALA A 243 -25.70 15.76 11.34
C ALA A 243 -26.95 15.09 11.96
N VAL A 244 -26.98 14.94 13.29
CA VAL A 244 -28.14 14.43 14.03
C VAL A 244 -28.35 15.38 15.21
N ARG A 245 -29.22 16.38 15.01
CA ARG A 245 -29.52 17.41 16.01
C ARG A 245 -30.57 16.92 17.00
N ARG A 246 -31.50 16.08 16.55
CA ARG A 246 -32.59 15.51 17.37
C ARG A 246 -32.59 13.99 17.31
N LEU A 247 -33.24 13.38 18.29
CA LEU A 247 -33.55 11.96 18.37
C LEU A 247 -35.07 11.80 18.51
N THR A 248 -35.60 10.61 18.22
CA THR A 248 -37.00 10.32 18.52
C THR A 248 -37.23 10.30 20.03
N PRO A 249 -38.42 10.72 20.54
CA PRO A 249 -38.71 10.70 21.98
C PRO A 249 -38.57 9.31 22.61
N GLU A 250 -38.82 8.25 21.85
CA GLU A 250 -38.62 6.85 22.28
C GLU A 250 -37.13 6.56 22.57
N ILE A 251 -36.21 6.95 21.68
CA ILE A 251 -34.77 6.76 21.88
C ILE A 251 -34.30 7.60 23.08
N VAL A 252 -34.76 8.85 23.20
CA VAL A 252 -34.43 9.72 24.35
C VAL A 252 -34.91 9.08 25.67
N ALA A 253 -36.13 8.56 25.72
CA ALA A 253 -36.67 7.89 26.90
C ALA A 253 -35.88 6.62 27.28
N LYS A 254 -35.54 5.77 26.30
CA LYS A 254 -34.68 4.58 26.52
C LYS A 254 -33.29 4.96 27.03
N LEU A 255 -32.66 5.99 26.44
CA LEU A 255 -31.38 6.53 26.89
C LEU A 255 -31.50 7.04 28.33
N PHE A 256 -32.45 7.92 28.64
CA PHE A 256 -32.61 8.49 29.98
C PHE A 256 -32.94 7.43 31.05
N ALA A 257 -33.71 6.39 30.70
CA ALA A 257 -33.99 5.28 31.60
C ALA A 257 -32.73 4.47 31.96
N GLY A 258 -31.87 4.16 30.99
CA GLY A 258 -30.60 3.47 31.26
C GLY A 258 -29.57 4.36 31.96
N LEU A 259 -29.45 5.63 31.54
CA LEU A 259 -28.49 6.57 32.11
C LEU A 259 -28.83 6.98 33.56
N ARG A 260 -30.05 6.76 34.06
CA ARG A 260 -30.39 6.86 35.50
C ARG A 260 -29.70 5.80 36.36
N SER A 261 -29.35 4.66 35.77
CA SER A 261 -28.82 3.48 36.47
C SER A 261 -27.30 3.38 36.45
N VAL A 262 -26.62 4.18 35.62
CA VAL A 262 -25.14 4.25 35.59
C VAL A 262 -24.62 5.19 36.68
N LYS A 263 -23.50 4.84 37.31
CA LYS A 263 -22.92 5.60 38.43
C LYS A 263 -22.22 6.90 38.00
N GLN A 264 -21.92 7.00 36.71
CA GLN A 264 -21.20 8.08 36.08
C GLN A 264 -22.06 9.34 35.97
N ARG A 265 -21.40 10.50 35.90
CA ARG A 265 -22.03 11.70 35.30
C ARG A 265 -21.94 11.61 33.78
N VAL A 266 -22.92 12.16 33.08
CA VAL A 266 -23.04 12.06 31.64
C VAL A 266 -23.12 13.46 31.04
N VAL A 267 -22.28 13.75 30.06
CA VAL A 267 -22.30 15.01 29.31
C VAL A 267 -22.84 14.70 27.91
N MET A 268 -24.10 15.03 27.67
CA MET A 268 -24.88 14.60 26.51
C MET A 268 -25.23 15.78 25.59
N ARG A 269 -25.02 15.60 24.29
CA ARG A 269 -25.44 16.55 23.26
C ARG A 269 -26.82 16.20 22.70
N LEU A 270 -27.78 17.11 22.82
CA LEU A 270 -29.13 17.02 22.25
C LEU A 270 -29.68 18.44 22.02
N ALA A 271 -30.37 18.68 20.91
CA ALA A 271 -30.98 19.98 20.61
C ALA A 271 -32.49 19.99 20.88
N GLY A 272 -33.01 21.13 21.37
CA GLY A 272 -34.39 21.30 21.83
C GLY A 272 -34.64 20.90 23.28
N GLN A 273 -35.88 21.12 23.75
CA GLN A 273 -36.28 20.83 25.13
C GLN A 273 -36.55 19.34 25.33
N ALA A 274 -35.90 18.75 26.33
CA ALA A 274 -36.19 17.40 26.81
C ALA A 274 -36.83 17.46 28.21
N THR A 275 -37.85 16.64 28.44
CA THR A 275 -38.47 16.45 29.77
C THR A 275 -37.83 15.27 30.51
N ASP A 276 -37.99 15.24 31.84
CA ASP A 276 -37.48 14.18 32.72
C ASP A 276 -35.98 13.83 32.52
N VAL A 277 -35.14 14.87 32.49
CA VAL A 277 -33.69 14.73 32.38
C VAL A 277 -33.13 14.09 33.66
N PRO A 278 -32.32 13.00 33.59
CA PRO A 278 -31.70 12.40 34.76
C PRO A 278 -30.78 13.36 35.52
N ALA A 279 -30.77 13.32 36.86
CA ALA A 279 -29.97 14.23 37.69
C ALA A 279 -28.44 14.09 37.51
N ASN A 280 -27.97 13.01 36.91
CA ASN A 280 -26.57 12.77 36.53
C ASN A 280 -26.26 13.15 35.07
N VAL A 281 -27.21 13.69 34.30
CA VAL A 281 -27.04 14.08 32.89
C VAL A 281 -27.00 15.61 32.74
N TRP A 282 -25.90 16.13 32.18
CA TRP A 282 -25.79 17.49 31.67
C TRP A 282 -26.18 17.49 30.18
N LEU A 283 -27.20 18.28 29.80
CA LEU A 283 -27.61 18.48 28.40
C LEU A 283 -27.06 19.79 27.85
N SER A 284 -26.65 19.77 26.58
CA SER A 284 -26.28 20.98 25.82
C SER A 284 -26.50 20.78 24.32
N GLU A 285 -26.76 21.85 23.56
CA GLU A 285 -26.80 21.78 22.09
C GLU A 285 -25.39 21.69 21.46
N TRP A 286 -24.34 22.00 22.22
CA TRP A 286 -22.94 21.97 21.79
C TRP A 286 -22.01 21.48 22.91
N LEU A 287 -21.00 20.68 22.57
CA LEU A 287 -19.99 20.17 23.52
C LEU A 287 -18.57 20.43 23.01
N PRO A 288 -17.61 20.77 23.89
CA PRO A 288 -16.18 20.79 23.56
C PRO A 288 -15.62 19.35 23.51
N GLN A 289 -16.07 18.56 22.52
CA GLN A 289 -15.93 17.10 22.47
C GLN A 289 -14.48 16.61 22.69
N ASN A 290 -13.52 17.06 21.88
CA ASN A 290 -12.10 16.72 22.04
C ASN A 290 -11.57 17.01 23.46
N ASP A 291 -11.97 18.15 24.03
CA ASP A 291 -11.42 18.62 25.30
C ASP A 291 -12.04 17.87 26.49
N LEU A 292 -13.31 17.45 26.38
CA LEU A 292 -13.95 16.49 27.27
C LEU A 292 -13.34 15.09 27.16
N LEU A 293 -13.06 14.61 25.94
CA LEU A 293 -12.44 13.30 25.72
C LEU A 293 -11.02 13.24 26.28
N GLY A 294 -10.26 14.34 26.20
CA GLY A 294 -8.95 14.49 26.83
C GLY A 294 -8.99 14.91 28.30
N HIS A 295 -10.13 14.85 28.99
CA HIS A 295 -10.22 15.14 30.42
C HIS A 295 -10.01 13.86 31.26
N ALA A 296 -9.19 13.94 32.31
CA ALA A 296 -8.73 12.77 33.09
C ALA A 296 -9.85 12.00 33.83
N LYS A 297 -11.04 12.58 33.99
CA LYS A 297 -12.24 11.90 34.54
C LYS A 297 -13.12 11.22 33.48
N THR A 298 -12.84 11.35 32.19
CA THR A 298 -13.67 10.74 31.13
C THR A 298 -13.34 9.26 30.96
N VAL A 299 -14.34 8.39 31.08
CA VAL A 299 -14.18 6.93 31.13
C VAL A 299 -14.84 6.17 29.98
N LEU A 300 -15.76 6.79 29.23
CA LEU A 300 -16.44 6.19 28.08
C LEU A 300 -16.97 7.26 27.12
N PHE A 301 -16.95 6.98 25.81
CA PHE A 301 -17.60 7.78 24.78
C PHE A 301 -18.72 7.00 24.10
N ILE A 302 -19.97 7.42 24.32
CA ILE A 302 -21.15 6.90 23.63
C ILE A 302 -21.39 7.73 22.36
N THR A 303 -21.43 7.10 21.19
CA THR A 303 -21.42 7.85 19.93
C THR A 303 -22.08 7.12 18.76
N HIS A 304 -22.56 7.87 17.77
CA HIS A 304 -22.92 7.34 16.45
C HIS A 304 -21.79 6.58 15.73
N GLY A 305 -20.51 6.76 16.11
CA GLY A 305 -19.38 6.08 15.48
C GLY A 305 -18.84 6.77 14.21
N GLY A 306 -19.04 8.08 14.05
CA GLY A 306 -18.38 8.86 13.00
C GLY A 306 -16.87 8.98 13.19
N VAL A 307 -16.11 8.91 12.08
CA VAL A 307 -14.63 8.78 12.03
C VAL A 307 -13.90 9.79 12.92
N ASN A 308 -14.22 11.08 12.81
CA ASN A 308 -13.57 12.14 13.59
C ASN A 308 -13.73 11.94 15.11
N GLY A 309 -14.89 11.47 15.57
CA GLY A 309 -15.12 11.17 16.98
C GLY A 309 -14.36 9.94 17.47
N GLN A 310 -14.19 8.92 16.61
CA GLN A 310 -13.33 7.78 16.94
C GLN A 310 -11.84 8.15 16.95
N LEU A 311 -11.40 9.06 16.08
CA LEU A 311 -10.04 9.64 16.08
C LEU A 311 -9.73 10.38 17.39
N GLU A 312 -10.64 11.27 17.83
CA GLU A 312 -10.49 11.97 19.12
C GLU A 312 -10.47 10.98 20.29
N ALA A 313 -11.36 9.97 20.30
CA ALA A 313 -11.43 8.98 21.36
C ALA A 313 -10.18 8.09 21.44
N LEU A 314 -9.67 7.56 20.31
CA LEU A 314 -8.41 6.82 20.30
C LEU A 314 -7.22 7.69 20.73
N TYR A 315 -7.14 8.93 20.23
CA TYR A 315 -6.04 9.81 20.58
C TYR A 315 -5.99 10.08 22.09
N HIS A 316 -7.13 10.24 22.76
CA HIS A 316 -7.20 10.43 24.21
C HIS A 316 -7.26 9.12 25.02
N GLY A 317 -7.40 7.97 24.37
CA GLY A 317 -7.43 6.64 25.01
C GLY A 317 -8.78 6.26 25.64
N VAL A 318 -9.88 6.86 25.18
CA VAL A 318 -11.24 6.67 25.71
C VAL A 318 -11.96 5.54 24.96
N PRO A 319 -12.59 4.56 25.66
CA PRO A 319 -13.32 3.47 25.01
C PRO A 319 -14.62 3.94 24.36
N LEU A 320 -15.04 3.21 23.33
CA LEU A 320 -16.15 3.59 22.45
C LEU A 320 -17.35 2.66 22.62
N LEU A 321 -18.52 3.21 22.97
CA LEU A 321 -19.79 2.51 22.83
C LEU A 321 -20.54 3.11 21.64
N THR A 322 -20.54 2.40 20.52
CA THR A 322 -21.14 2.88 19.28
C THR A 322 -22.61 2.50 19.16
N MET A 323 -23.45 3.41 18.65
CA MET A 323 -24.87 3.15 18.35
C MET A 323 -25.14 3.66 16.92
N PRO A 324 -24.81 2.88 15.88
CA PRO A 324 -24.66 3.40 14.52
C PRO A 324 -26.00 3.57 13.79
N LEU A 325 -26.35 4.82 13.50
CA LEU A 325 -27.63 5.23 12.94
C LEU A 325 -27.70 4.94 11.43
N PHE A 326 -26.71 5.36 10.64
CA PHE A 326 -26.68 5.24 9.18
C PHE A 326 -25.26 5.33 8.57
N GLY A 327 -25.09 4.89 7.32
CA GLY A 327 -23.82 5.04 6.58
C GLY A 327 -22.66 4.21 7.14
N ASP A 328 -21.43 4.76 7.06
CA ASP A 328 -20.18 4.12 7.48
C ASP A 328 -20.09 3.86 9.00
N GLN A 329 -20.94 4.48 9.79
CA GLN A 329 -21.09 4.27 11.24
C GLN A 329 -21.15 2.78 11.62
N LYS A 330 -21.90 1.97 10.86
CA LYS A 330 -22.05 0.52 11.12
C LYS A 330 -20.75 -0.25 10.87
N TYR A 331 -19.97 0.17 9.87
CA TYR A 331 -18.63 -0.36 9.61
C TYR A 331 -17.64 0.08 10.72
N ASN A 332 -17.63 1.36 11.07
CA ASN A 332 -16.75 1.92 12.10
C ASN A 332 -16.98 1.32 13.50
N GLY A 333 -18.24 1.02 13.86
CA GLY A 333 -18.57 0.31 15.10
C GLY A 333 -18.08 -1.14 15.10
N LYS A 334 -18.25 -1.85 13.98
CA LYS A 334 -17.75 -3.22 13.82
C LYS A 334 -16.22 -3.31 13.92
N VAL A 335 -15.49 -2.34 13.34
CA VAL A 335 -14.03 -2.27 13.48
C VAL A 335 -13.61 -1.98 14.93
N ALA A 336 -14.34 -1.14 15.68
CA ALA A 336 -14.07 -0.89 17.09
C ALA A 336 -14.25 -2.13 17.97
N GLN A 337 -15.24 -2.98 17.66
CA GLN A 337 -15.42 -4.30 18.27
C GLN A 337 -14.31 -5.27 17.90
N ASP A 338 -14.03 -5.43 16.61
CA ASP A 338 -13.06 -6.43 16.11
C ASP A 338 -11.62 -6.14 16.57
N LYS A 339 -11.27 -4.86 16.73
CA LYS A 339 -9.99 -4.42 17.30
C LYS A 339 -10.01 -4.29 18.83
N GLY A 340 -11.14 -4.50 19.49
CA GLY A 340 -11.26 -4.60 20.95
C GLY A 340 -11.12 -3.29 21.73
N PHE A 341 -11.42 -2.14 21.14
CA PHE A 341 -11.43 -0.83 21.83
C PHE A 341 -12.84 -0.25 22.04
N GLY A 342 -13.88 -0.97 21.61
CA GLY A 342 -15.27 -0.56 21.81
C GLY A 342 -16.29 -1.68 21.65
N LEU A 343 -17.57 -1.32 21.83
CA LEU A 343 -18.74 -2.15 21.59
C LEU A 343 -19.74 -1.43 20.66
N THR A 344 -20.76 -2.17 20.21
CA THR A 344 -21.83 -1.67 19.33
C THR A 344 -23.19 -2.13 19.87
N LEU A 345 -24.14 -1.22 20.03
CA LEU A 345 -25.55 -1.50 20.31
C LEU A 345 -26.43 -1.06 19.12
N ASP A 346 -27.59 -1.68 18.95
CA ASP A 346 -28.57 -1.25 17.94
C ASP A 346 -29.38 -0.03 18.46
N PRO A 347 -29.20 1.20 17.90
CA PRO A 347 -29.89 2.39 18.38
C PRO A 347 -31.42 2.35 18.24
N TYR A 348 -31.97 1.39 17.48
CA TYR A 348 -33.41 1.26 17.27
C TYR A 348 -34.04 0.24 18.22
N ASN A 349 -33.31 -0.84 18.54
CA ASN A 349 -33.85 -2.01 19.25
C ASN A 349 -33.38 -2.17 20.71
N PHE A 350 -32.39 -1.40 21.17
CA PHE A 350 -31.81 -1.57 22.51
C PHE A 350 -32.80 -1.37 23.68
N THR A 351 -32.47 -1.95 24.84
CA THR A 351 -33.19 -1.70 26.11
C THR A 351 -32.39 -0.82 27.09
N ALA A 352 -33.09 -0.23 28.06
CA ALA A 352 -32.46 0.55 29.13
C ALA A 352 -31.52 -0.29 30.03
N GLU A 353 -31.88 -1.56 30.25
CA GLU A 353 -31.10 -2.56 30.98
C GLU A 353 -29.84 -2.94 30.19
N GLU A 354 -29.98 -3.28 28.90
CA GLU A 354 -28.88 -3.61 28.00
C GLU A 354 -27.86 -2.47 27.89
N LEU A 355 -28.31 -1.21 27.80
CA LEU A 355 -27.43 -0.04 27.84
C LEU A 355 -26.68 0.05 29.18
N THR A 356 -27.38 -0.15 30.30
CA THR A 356 -26.82 -0.09 31.66
C THR A 356 -25.75 -1.16 31.85
N ASP A 357 -26.05 -2.41 31.48
CA ASP A 357 -25.14 -3.55 31.60
C ASP A 357 -23.95 -3.45 30.66
N THR A 358 -24.14 -2.95 29.42
CA THR A 358 -23.05 -2.70 28.48
C THR A 358 -22.06 -1.67 29.05
N VAL A 359 -22.56 -0.56 29.59
CA VAL A 359 -21.73 0.47 30.25
C VAL A 359 -21.02 -0.11 31.48
N ASN A 360 -21.73 -0.82 32.35
CA ASN A 360 -21.16 -1.40 33.57
C ASN A 360 -20.09 -2.47 33.27
N ASN A 361 -20.28 -3.29 32.23
CA ASN A 361 -19.32 -4.30 31.78
C ASN A 361 -18.04 -3.65 31.24
N MET A 362 -18.17 -2.69 30.31
CA MET A 362 -17.04 -1.95 29.74
C MET A 362 -16.22 -1.18 30.79
N LEU A 363 -16.86 -0.69 31.85
CA LEU A 363 -16.20 0.07 32.91
C LEU A 363 -15.70 -0.78 34.08
N GLY A 364 -16.28 -1.96 34.30
CA GLY A 364 -16.10 -2.75 35.53
C GLY A 364 -15.27 -4.03 35.40
N VAL A 365 -15.07 -4.59 34.20
CA VAL A 365 -14.50 -5.94 34.04
C VAL A 365 -13.21 -5.99 33.22
N ASP A 366 -13.19 -5.45 32.00
CA ASP A 366 -12.09 -5.74 31.05
C ASP A 366 -11.03 -4.62 30.94
N ALA A 367 -9.89 -4.82 31.63
CA ALA A 367 -8.73 -3.94 31.54
C ALA A 367 -8.09 -3.87 30.14
N ARG A 368 -8.37 -4.86 29.26
CA ARG A 368 -7.89 -4.93 27.88
C ARG A 368 -8.28 -3.71 27.06
N TYR A 369 -9.48 -3.15 27.26
CA TYR A 369 -9.90 -1.94 26.55
C TYR A 369 -8.87 -0.82 26.75
N ARG A 370 -8.51 -0.54 28.01
CA ARG A 370 -7.54 0.51 28.37
C ARG A 370 -6.13 0.20 27.85
N GLN A 371 -5.71 -1.06 27.85
CA GLN A 371 -4.41 -1.48 27.29
C GLN A 371 -4.33 -1.30 25.77
N ILE A 372 -5.36 -1.74 25.04
CA ILE A 372 -5.45 -1.57 23.58
C ILE A 372 -5.53 -0.08 23.22
N LEU A 373 -6.32 0.70 23.96
CA LEU A 373 -6.45 2.15 23.77
C LEU A 373 -5.14 2.90 24.07
N ALA A 374 -4.42 2.55 25.14
CA ALA A 374 -3.11 3.13 25.44
C ALA A 374 -2.09 2.84 24.33
N ARG A 375 -2.03 1.59 23.84
CA ARG A 375 -1.18 1.20 22.70
C ARG A 375 -1.56 1.95 21.43
N CYS A 376 -2.84 2.00 21.08
CA CYS A 376 -3.32 2.72 19.90
C CYS A 376 -3.15 4.24 19.98
N SER A 377 -3.36 4.85 21.16
CA SER A 377 -3.05 6.25 21.42
C SER A 377 -1.57 6.54 21.22
N ALA A 378 -0.68 5.72 21.79
CA ALA A 378 0.77 5.85 21.64
C ALA A 378 1.23 5.68 20.18
N ILE A 379 0.63 4.75 19.43
CA ILE A 379 0.90 4.54 18.00
C ILE A 379 0.40 5.75 17.19
N VAL A 380 -0.84 6.22 17.37
CA VAL A 380 -1.35 7.40 16.63
C VAL A 380 -0.54 8.67 16.95
N ARG A 381 0.00 8.76 18.16
CA ARG A 381 0.88 9.85 18.62
C ARG A 381 2.36 9.71 18.21
N SER A 382 2.79 8.60 17.58
CA SER A 382 4.17 8.47 17.07
C SER A 382 4.36 8.99 15.63
N PHE A 383 3.28 9.28 14.92
CA PHE A 383 3.31 9.89 13.59
C PHE A 383 3.19 11.43 13.66
N PRO A 384 3.69 12.16 12.64
CA PRO A 384 3.38 13.58 12.46
C PRO A 384 1.87 13.83 12.43
N SER A 385 1.45 15.00 12.92
CA SER A 385 0.05 15.36 13.05
C SER A 385 -0.67 15.39 11.70
N ALA A 386 -2.00 15.24 11.72
CA ALA A 386 -2.83 15.34 10.53
C ALA A 386 -2.61 16.67 9.78
N GLN A 387 -2.38 17.75 10.53
CA GLN A 387 -2.16 19.10 10.03
C GLN A 387 -0.78 19.24 9.37
N GLU A 388 0.28 18.69 9.97
CA GLU A 388 1.63 18.65 9.36
C GLU A 388 1.64 17.79 8.10
N ARG A 389 1.01 16.60 8.14
CA ARG A 389 0.88 15.72 6.96
C ARG A 389 0.10 16.41 5.83
N PHE A 390 -0.97 17.13 6.15
CA PHE A 390 -1.74 17.90 5.17
C PHE A 390 -0.90 18.99 4.50
N VAL A 391 -0.24 19.84 5.30
CA VAL A 391 0.58 20.94 4.77
C VAL A 391 1.73 20.41 3.92
N PHE A 392 2.46 19.37 4.39
CA PHE A 392 3.52 18.72 3.63
C PHE A 392 3.04 18.27 2.23
N TRP A 393 1.90 17.57 2.15
CA TRP A 393 1.40 17.07 0.88
C TRP A 393 0.86 18.16 -0.04
N VAL A 394 0.21 19.20 0.50
CA VAL A 394 -0.24 20.36 -0.30
C VAL A 394 0.97 21.12 -0.88
N ASP A 395 1.98 21.41 -0.06
CA ASP A 395 3.23 22.04 -0.51
C ASP A 395 3.96 21.19 -1.55
N HIS A 396 3.98 19.86 -1.38
CA HIS A 396 4.63 18.94 -2.32
C HIS A 396 3.95 18.95 -3.70
N ILE A 397 2.62 18.94 -3.73
CA ILE A 397 1.85 19.01 -4.98
C ILE A 397 2.00 20.39 -5.64
N LEU A 398 1.96 21.50 -4.87
CA LEU A 398 2.22 22.85 -5.39
C LEU A 398 3.61 22.98 -6.03
N ARG A 399 4.65 22.35 -5.45
CA ARG A 399 6.03 22.43 -5.94
C ARG A 399 6.33 21.48 -7.11
N PHE A 400 5.68 20.31 -7.17
CA PHE A 400 6.11 19.21 -8.04
C PHE A 400 5.02 18.53 -8.87
N GLY A 401 3.74 18.79 -8.61
CA GLY A 401 2.59 18.05 -9.16
C GLY A 401 2.52 16.59 -8.67
N GLY A 402 1.37 15.95 -8.85
CA GLY A 402 1.07 14.58 -8.41
C GLY A 402 1.42 13.48 -9.40
N ALA A 403 1.70 13.81 -10.66
CA ALA A 403 1.95 12.85 -11.75
C ALA A 403 3.06 11.80 -11.48
N HIS A 404 3.97 12.03 -10.52
CA HIS A 404 4.99 11.07 -10.11
C HIS A 404 4.50 10.00 -9.11
N LEU A 405 3.32 10.20 -8.52
CA LEU A 405 2.65 9.31 -7.56
C LEU A 405 1.56 8.43 -8.21
N ARG A 406 1.02 8.86 -9.36
CA ARG A 406 -0.05 8.18 -10.12
C ARG A 406 0.44 6.88 -10.76
N PRO A 407 -0.18 5.72 -10.47
CA PRO A 407 0.12 4.45 -11.16
C PRO A 407 -0.25 4.47 -12.64
N THR A 408 0.53 3.76 -13.46
CA THR A 408 0.27 3.58 -14.89
C THR A 408 -1.00 2.78 -15.18
N PHE A 409 -1.43 1.93 -14.25
CA PHE A 409 -2.61 1.08 -14.43
C PHE A 409 -3.95 1.78 -14.18
N VAL A 410 -3.98 2.98 -13.60
CA VAL A 410 -5.23 3.75 -13.34
C VAL A 410 -5.97 4.07 -14.65
N ASP A 411 -5.22 4.21 -15.74
CA ASP A 411 -5.73 4.53 -17.08
C ASP A 411 -6.00 3.26 -17.93
N LEU A 412 -5.74 2.05 -17.39
CA LEU A 412 -6.09 0.79 -18.05
C LEU A 412 -7.55 0.41 -17.80
N PRO A 413 -8.33 0.06 -18.84
CA PRO A 413 -9.66 -0.52 -18.66
C PRO A 413 -9.63 -1.74 -17.74
N MET A 414 -10.61 -1.87 -16.84
CA MET A 414 -10.67 -2.95 -15.84
C MET A 414 -10.54 -4.37 -16.43
N TRP A 415 -10.96 -4.59 -17.68
CA TRP A 415 -10.79 -5.86 -18.37
C TRP A 415 -9.33 -6.17 -18.77
N LYS A 416 -8.49 -5.15 -19.08
CA LYS A 416 -7.03 -5.32 -19.22
C LYS A 416 -6.41 -5.66 -17.86
N LEU A 417 -6.81 -4.93 -16.81
CA LEU A 417 -6.23 -5.00 -15.46
C LEU A 417 -6.46 -6.37 -14.78
N PHE A 418 -7.69 -6.88 -14.87
CA PHE A 418 -8.07 -8.23 -14.40
C PHE A 418 -7.84 -9.33 -15.45
N LEU A 419 -7.15 -9.03 -16.57
CA LEU A 419 -6.80 -10.00 -17.61
C LEU A 419 -7.99 -10.78 -18.20
N LEU A 420 -9.18 -10.19 -18.21
CA LEU A 420 -10.42 -10.88 -18.63
C LEU A 420 -10.37 -11.28 -20.12
N ASP A 421 -9.59 -10.57 -20.93
CA ASP A 421 -9.30 -10.90 -22.32
C ASP A 421 -8.43 -12.17 -22.44
N ILE A 422 -7.38 -12.30 -21.61
CA ILE A 422 -6.55 -13.51 -21.55
C ILE A 422 -7.34 -14.69 -20.97
N VAL A 423 -8.13 -14.46 -19.91
CA VAL A 423 -9.00 -15.50 -19.32
C VAL A 423 -10.02 -16.00 -20.34
N ALA A 424 -10.66 -15.11 -21.11
CA ALA A 424 -11.58 -15.49 -22.18
C ALA A 424 -10.87 -16.30 -23.29
N PHE A 425 -9.67 -15.89 -23.71
CA PHE A 425 -8.87 -16.64 -24.69
C PHE A 425 -8.51 -18.05 -24.19
N VAL A 426 -8.04 -18.18 -22.93
CA VAL A 426 -7.73 -19.48 -22.31
C VAL A 426 -8.98 -20.35 -22.17
N LEU A 427 -10.13 -19.78 -21.79
CA LEU A 427 -11.39 -20.50 -21.72
C LEU A 427 -11.86 -20.98 -23.11
N VAL A 428 -11.72 -20.17 -24.15
CA VAL A 428 -12.01 -20.59 -25.55
C VAL A 428 -11.08 -21.72 -25.97
N LEU A 429 -9.79 -21.65 -25.64
CA LEU A 429 -8.82 -22.71 -25.97
C LEU A 429 -9.13 -24.01 -25.20
N LEU A 430 -9.42 -23.93 -23.90
CA LEU A 430 -9.86 -25.08 -23.09
C LEU A 430 -11.17 -25.68 -23.59
N VAL A 431 -12.16 -24.86 -23.98
CA VAL A 431 -13.42 -25.34 -24.58
C VAL A 431 -13.15 -26.02 -25.92
N SER A 432 -12.30 -25.46 -26.78
CA SER A 432 -11.88 -26.07 -28.05
C SER A 432 -11.18 -27.42 -27.83
N VAL A 433 -10.28 -27.52 -26.85
CA VAL A 433 -9.63 -28.78 -26.47
C VAL A 433 -10.66 -29.78 -25.92
N VAL A 434 -11.56 -29.38 -25.02
CA VAL A 434 -12.63 -30.25 -24.49
C VAL A 434 -13.63 -30.68 -25.57
N LEU A 435 -13.86 -29.86 -26.61
CA LEU A 435 -14.66 -30.24 -27.77
C LEU A 435 -13.91 -31.24 -28.67
N MET A 436 -12.61 -31.05 -28.93
CA MET A 436 -11.78 -32.04 -29.64
C MET A 436 -11.69 -33.37 -28.86
N CYS A 437 -11.44 -33.33 -27.55
CA CYS A 437 -11.48 -34.53 -26.70
C CYS A 437 -12.88 -35.19 -26.68
N ARG A 438 -13.97 -34.43 -26.80
CA ARG A 438 -15.32 -34.99 -26.98
C ARG A 438 -15.56 -35.61 -28.36
N CYS A 439 -14.82 -35.20 -29.39
CA CYS A 439 -14.80 -35.89 -30.68
C CYS A 439 -13.94 -37.18 -30.63
N CYS A 440 -12.89 -37.22 -29.80
CA CYS A 440 -11.95 -38.34 -29.73
C CYS A 440 -12.23 -39.38 -28.63
N CYS A 441 -13.03 -39.08 -27.60
CA CYS A 441 -13.22 -39.97 -26.44
C CYS A 441 -14.67 -40.44 -26.25
N ARG A 442 -15.01 -41.55 -26.91
CA ARG A 442 -16.01 -42.52 -26.44
C ARG A 442 -15.30 -43.81 -26.00
N CYS A 443 -14.94 -43.95 -24.73
CA CYS A 443 -14.87 -45.24 -24.03
C CYS A 443 -14.58 -45.10 -22.53
N THR A 444 -14.95 -46.15 -21.78
CA THR A 444 -14.58 -46.52 -20.40
C THR A 444 -14.80 -45.52 -19.24
N ARG A 445 -15.08 -46.07 -18.04
CA ARG A 445 -15.42 -45.36 -16.81
C ARG A 445 -15.31 -46.29 -15.60
N SER A 446 -14.48 -45.95 -14.61
CA SER A 446 -14.43 -46.58 -13.26
C SER A 446 -13.40 -45.84 -12.40
N ASP A 447 -13.48 -45.73 -11.06
CA ASP A 447 -14.62 -45.44 -10.16
C ASP A 447 -14.07 -45.05 -8.76
N LYS A 448 -14.80 -44.23 -7.97
CA LYS A 448 -14.55 -43.93 -6.53
C LYS A 448 -13.24 -43.11 -6.22
N MET A 449 -13.03 -42.51 -5.05
CA MET A 449 -13.85 -42.35 -3.82
C MET A 449 -13.66 -40.95 -3.19
N ALA A 450 -14.29 -40.64 -2.04
CA ALA A 450 -14.25 -39.34 -1.36
C ALA A 450 -14.24 -39.46 0.17
N LEU A 451 -13.78 -38.42 0.91
CA LEU A 451 -14.38 -37.92 2.16
C LEU A 451 -13.82 -36.53 2.58
N ASN A 452 -14.29 -35.96 3.71
CA ASN A 452 -14.15 -34.55 4.12
C ASN A 452 -13.45 -34.34 5.48
N MET A 453 -12.76 -33.19 5.62
CA MET A 453 -12.76 -32.17 6.71
C MET A 453 -12.66 -32.53 8.22
N ALA A 454 -12.13 -31.53 8.97
CA ALA A 454 -12.43 -31.12 10.37
C ALA A 454 -11.64 -31.75 11.55
N VAL A 455 -11.34 -31.04 12.68
CA VAL A 455 -11.07 -29.59 12.96
C VAL A 455 -10.56 -29.36 14.41
N LEU A 456 -9.65 -28.36 14.64
CA LEU A 456 -9.32 -27.68 15.93
C LEU A 456 -8.89 -28.57 17.15
N THR A 457 -8.49 -28.13 18.38
CA THR A 457 -8.21 -26.84 19.11
C THR A 457 -7.37 -27.23 20.36
N THR A 458 -6.59 -26.44 21.13
CA THR A 458 -5.72 -25.22 21.03
C THR A 458 -5.15 -24.96 22.44
N ALA A 459 -3.88 -24.54 22.64
CA ALA A 459 -3.39 -24.07 23.95
C ALA A 459 -2.15 -23.13 23.87
N LEU A 460 -2.29 -21.87 24.30
CA LEU A 460 -1.18 -21.01 24.76
C LEU A 460 -1.70 -19.75 25.48
N ILE A 461 -0.85 -19.15 26.33
CA ILE A 461 -0.64 -17.71 26.66
C ILE A 461 -0.34 -17.55 28.17
N GLY A 462 0.70 -16.79 28.48
CA GLY A 462 1.05 -16.45 29.87
C GLY A 462 2.46 -15.89 30.05
N LEU A 463 2.76 -14.73 29.45
CA LEU A 463 3.99 -13.99 29.77
C LEU A 463 3.75 -12.48 29.87
N VAL A 464 4.53 -11.85 30.75
CA VAL A 464 4.35 -10.52 31.33
C VAL A 464 4.96 -9.43 30.45
N ILE A 465 4.43 -8.20 30.54
CA ILE A 465 5.06 -6.99 30.02
C ILE A 465 5.60 -6.16 31.19
N CYS A 466 6.85 -5.71 31.10
CA CYS A 466 7.37 -4.50 31.74
C CYS A 466 8.64 -4.05 30.99
N ASP A 467 8.61 -2.85 30.40
CA ASP A 467 9.79 -2.26 29.75
C ASP A 467 10.81 -1.75 30.77
N VAL A 468 12.10 -1.88 30.45
CA VAL A 468 13.18 -1.06 31.02
C VAL A 468 14.05 -0.57 29.86
N THR A 469 14.49 0.69 29.91
CA THR A 469 15.18 1.35 28.78
C THR A 469 16.61 0.87 28.62
N SER A 470 16.83 -0.10 27.72
CA SER A 470 18.11 -0.45 27.11
C SER A 470 18.01 -0.41 25.59
N GLY A 471 19.12 -0.14 24.89
CA GLY A 471 19.16 -0.20 23.43
C GLY A 471 18.96 -1.64 22.93
N SER A 472 17.99 -1.85 22.04
CA SER A 472 17.61 -3.20 21.61
C SER A 472 18.74 -3.93 20.87
N ARG A 473 18.80 -5.25 21.04
CA ARG A 473 19.77 -6.18 20.46
C ARG A 473 19.23 -6.73 19.15
N ILE A 474 19.81 -6.31 18.03
CA ILE A 474 19.29 -6.58 16.69
C ILE A 474 20.26 -7.49 15.93
N LEU A 475 19.79 -8.65 15.49
CA LEU A 475 20.54 -9.54 14.60
C LEU A 475 20.21 -9.22 13.13
N MET A 476 21.23 -9.14 12.29
CA MET A 476 21.12 -8.92 10.85
C MET A 476 21.62 -10.14 10.09
N LEU A 477 20.78 -10.66 9.18
CA LEU A 477 21.00 -11.83 8.35
C LEU A 477 21.02 -11.44 6.86
N PRO A 478 22.11 -10.84 6.35
CA PRO A 478 22.29 -10.60 4.92
C PRO A 478 22.47 -11.93 4.16
N SER A 479 21.95 -12.02 2.93
CA SER A 479 22.42 -13.04 2.00
C SER A 479 23.91 -12.85 1.65
N VAL A 480 24.51 -13.97 1.23
CA VAL A 480 25.95 -14.17 0.97
C VAL A 480 26.56 -13.31 -0.16
N HIS A 481 25.77 -12.47 -0.83
CA HIS A 481 26.27 -11.60 -1.89
C HIS A 481 26.89 -10.31 -1.34
N ARG A 482 28.09 -9.96 -1.80
CA ARG A 482 28.80 -8.73 -1.39
C ARG A 482 27.97 -7.44 -1.49
N ALA A 483 27.08 -7.33 -2.49
CA ALA A 483 26.20 -6.17 -2.63
C ALA A 483 25.17 -6.08 -1.50
N THR A 484 24.65 -7.23 -1.04
CA THR A 484 23.75 -7.34 0.11
C THR A 484 24.45 -6.95 1.40
N VAL A 485 25.58 -7.60 1.70
CA VAL A 485 26.35 -7.36 2.93
C VAL A 485 26.75 -5.89 3.06
N MET A 486 27.05 -5.21 1.94
CA MET A 486 27.28 -3.76 1.93
C MET A 486 26.06 -2.95 2.39
N TYR A 487 24.85 -3.16 1.84
CA TYR A 487 23.69 -2.36 2.26
C TYR A 487 23.21 -2.71 3.68
N PHE A 488 23.35 -3.97 4.11
CA PHE A 488 23.12 -4.37 5.50
C PHE A 488 24.11 -3.68 6.47
N MET A 489 25.40 -3.54 6.12
CA MET A 489 26.35 -2.77 6.94
C MET A 489 25.97 -1.29 7.05
N GLU A 490 25.53 -0.63 5.97
CA GLU A 490 25.09 0.77 6.07
C GLU A 490 23.85 0.91 6.98
N GLY A 491 22.87 0.00 6.86
CA GLY A 491 21.72 -0.06 7.78
C GLY A 491 22.12 -0.33 9.24
N GLY A 492 23.04 -1.26 9.48
CA GLY A 492 23.55 -1.55 10.82
C GLY A 492 24.31 -0.39 11.43
N GLU A 493 25.01 0.42 10.63
CA GLU A 493 25.65 1.66 11.10
C GLU A 493 24.62 2.72 11.49
N VAL A 494 23.50 2.79 10.78
CA VAL A 494 22.38 3.70 11.08
C VAL A 494 21.71 3.30 12.41
N LEU A 495 21.42 2.02 12.62
CA LEU A 495 20.84 1.53 13.90
C LEU A 495 21.81 1.69 15.09
N LYS A 496 23.12 1.49 14.89
CA LYS A 496 24.13 1.80 15.93
C LYS A 496 24.17 3.28 16.30
N LYS A 497 23.91 4.19 15.35
CA LYS A 497 23.81 5.64 15.60
C LYS A 497 22.51 6.01 16.35
N ALA A 498 21.45 5.22 16.18
CA ALA A 498 20.21 5.34 16.97
C ALA A 498 20.33 4.74 18.39
N GLY A 499 21.36 3.95 18.67
CA GLY A 499 21.66 3.41 20.01
C GLY A 499 21.47 1.90 20.18
N HIS A 500 21.25 1.15 19.09
CA HIS A 500 21.06 -0.30 19.13
C HIS A 500 22.36 -1.11 19.13
N GLU A 501 22.33 -2.27 19.77
CA GLU A 501 23.39 -3.27 19.71
C GLU A 501 23.19 -4.16 18.47
N VAL A 502 23.92 -3.87 17.38
CA VAL A 502 23.74 -4.54 16.09
C VAL A 502 24.79 -5.64 15.86
N TYR A 503 24.30 -6.83 15.56
CA TYR A 503 25.05 -8.05 15.26
C TYR A 503 24.82 -8.48 13.82
N LEU A 504 25.85 -8.89 13.07
CA LEU A 504 25.69 -9.48 11.71
C LEU A 504 26.17 -10.93 11.68
N LEU A 505 25.40 -11.86 11.11
CA LEU A 505 25.89 -13.19 10.73
C LEU A 505 26.40 -13.15 9.28
N VAL A 506 27.68 -13.41 9.05
CA VAL A 506 28.33 -13.25 7.73
C VAL A 506 29.35 -14.35 7.43
N GLU A 507 29.87 -14.39 6.20
CA GLU A 507 31.04 -15.21 5.87
C GLU A 507 32.33 -14.69 6.54
N PRO A 508 33.30 -15.57 6.87
CA PRO A 508 34.62 -15.18 7.36
C PRO A 508 35.35 -14.14 6.47
N MET A 509 35.16 -14.19 5.14
CA MET A 509 35.73 -13.22 4.19
C MET A 509 35.27 -11.77 4.46
N HIS A 510 34.17 -11.56 5.18
CA HIS A 510 33.66 -10.24 5.54
C HIS A 510 34.06 -9.78 6.94
N ALA A 511 34.63 -10.64 7.78
CA ALA A 511 35.03 -10.30 9.15
C ALA A 511 35.97 -9.08 9.23
N ALA A 512 36.93 -8.96 8.31
CA ALA A 512 37.82 -7.79 8.22
C ALA A 512 37.07 -6.46 8.01
N ASN A 513 35.94 -6.47 7.29
CA ASN A 513 35.08 -5.28 7.15
C ASN A 513 34.25 -5.01 8.41
N MET A 514 33.78 -6.06 9.08
CA MET A 514 33.05 -5.96 10.35
C MET A 514 33.92 -5.34 11.44
N ILE A 515 35.15 -5.82 11.60
CA ILE A 515 36.17 -5.27 12.50
C ILE A 515 36.42 -3.79 12.16
N LYS A 516 36.65 -3.46 10.87
CA LYS A 516 36.91 -2.08 10.42
C LYS A 516 35.75 -1.11 10.68
N ARG A 517 34.50 -1.59 10.71
CA ARG A 517 33.29 -0.81 11.06
C ARG A 517 32.83 -1.01 12.52
N ASN A 518 33.64 -1.66 13.35
CA ASN A 518 33.36 -1.96 14.76
C ASN A 518 32.00 -2.64 14.98
N PHE A 519 31.64 -3.63 14.16
CA PHE A 519 30.44 -4.45 14.36
C PHE A 519 30.72 -5.64 15.28
N ALA A 520 29.73 -6.02 16.08
CA ALA A 520 29.65 -7.38 16.58
C ALA A 520 29.20 -8.29 15.43
N TYR A 521 29.80 -9.47 15.30
CA TYR A 521 29.48 -10.39 14.21
C TYR A 521 29.68 -11.85 14.60
N PHE A 522 28.93 -12.71 13.93
CA PHE A 522 29.10 -14.15 13.93
C PHE A 522 29.57 -14.61 12.55
N THR A 523 30.30 -15.73 12.47
CA THR A 523 30.77 -16.27 11.19
C THR A 523 30.33 -17.69 10.94
N GLN A 524 29.78 -17.96 9.75
CA GLN A 524 29.62 -19.32 9.24
C GLN A 524 30.22 -19.43 7.83
N SER A 525 30.99 -20.48 7.60
CA SER A 525 31.60 -20.81 6.30
C SER A 525 30.78 -21.84 5.54
N HIS A 526 30.85 -21.77 4.21
CA HIS A 526 30.53 -22.86 3.29
C HIS A 526 31.70 -23.84 3.19
N ARG A 527 31.47 -25.04 2.65
CA ARG A 527 32.53 -25.96 2.21
C ARG A 527 32.89 -25.76 0.74
N ILE A 528 31.94 -25.32 -0.08
CA ILE A 528 32.17 -24.99 -1.50
C ILE A 528 32.60 -23.53 -1.60
N ASN A 529 33.62 -23.24 -2.42
CA ASN A 529 34.08 -21.87 -2.63
C ASN A 529 33.29 -21.22 -3.79
N PRO A 530 32.74 -19.99 -3.64
CA PRO A 530 32.03 -19.32 -4.72
C PRO A 530 32.84 -19.07 -6.00
N ALA A 531 34.17 -19.19 -5.94
CA ALA A 531 35.06 -19.14 -7.11
C ALA A 531 35.14 -20.47 -7.90
N ASP A 532 34.67 -21.59 -7.34
CA ASP A 532 34.62 -22.89 -8.02
C ASP A 532 33.49 -22.93 -9.06
N PHE A 533 32.47 -22.09 -8.88
CA PHE A 533 31.42 -21.82 -9.85
C PHE A 533 31.82 -20.62 -10.72
N GLU A 534 31.80 -20.75 -12.05
CA GLU A 534 32.04 -19.62 -12.95
C GLU A 534 30.83 -18.66 -13.03
N ILE A 535 30.46 -18.03 -11.91
CA ILE A 535 29.28 -17.16 -11.84
C ILE A 535 29.41 -15.96 -12.79
N GLU A 536 30.61 -15.39 -13.00
CA GLU A 536 30.83 -14.37 -14.04
C GLU A 536 30.46 -14.91 -15.46
N SER A 537 30.83 -16.15 -15.83
CA SER A 537 30.55 -16.70 -17.16
C SER A 537 29.09 -17.14 -17.34
N LEU A 538 28.45 -17.66 -16.29
CA LEU A 538 27.00 -17.94 -16.26
C LEU A 538 26.18 -16.65 -16.44
N LEU A 539 26.55 -15.56 -15.77
CA LEU A 539 25.87 -14.26 -15.91
C LEU A 539 26.03 -13.66 -17.31
N PHE A 540 27.21 -13.75 -17.94
CA PHE A 540 27.38 -13.31 -19.33
C PHE A 540 26.65 -14.20 -20.34
N SER A 541 26.58 -15.52 -20.11
CA SER A 541 25.91 -16.47 -21.02
C SER A 541 24.39 -16.52 -20.88
N GLU A 542 23.82 -16.03 -19.75
CA GLU A 542 22.37 -15.86 -19.56
C GLU A 542 21.74 -14.99 -20.66
N GLN A 543 22.50 -14.02 -21.19
CA GLN A 543 22.04 -13.16 -22.29
C GLN A 543 22.50 -13.58 -23.68
N THR A 544 23.70 -14.13 -23.85
CA THR A 544 24.21 -14.47 -25.20
C THR A 544 23.79 -15.84 -25.71
N SER A 545 23.39 -16.77 -24.82
CA SER A 545 23.00 -18.12 -25.21
C SER A 545 21.64 -18.18 -25.91
N PRO A 546 21.46 -18.98 -26.99
CA PRO A 546 20.13 -19.30 -27.53
C PRO A 546 19.28 -20.13 -26.53
N TYR A 547 19.90 -20.67 -25.47
CA TYR A 547 19.26 -21.45 -24.41
C TYR A 547 19.14 -20.64 -23.10
N ARG A 548 18.85 -19.34 -23.14
CA ARG A 548 18.79 -18.44 -21.95
C ARG A 548 18.11 -19.07 -20.72
N LEU A 549 16.93 -19.67 -20.90
CA LEU A 549 16.16 -20.33 -19.82
C LEU A 549 16.92 -21.49 -19.16
N LEU A 550 17.78 -22.20 -19.89
CA LEU A 550 18.61 -23.28 -19.36
C LEU A 550 19.78 -22.72 -18.53
N VAL A 551 20.36 -21.60 -18.95
CA VAL A 551 21.43 -20.91 -18.20
C VAL A 551 20.87 -20.31 -16.90
N LEU A 552 19.74 -19.59 -16.99
CA LEU A 552 19.03 -19.05 -15.84
C LEU A 552 18.63 -20.16 -14.84
N ARG A 553 18.14 -21.31 -15.33
CA ARG A 553 17.88 -22.49 -14.50
C ARG A 553 19.15 -22.94 -13.75
N ASN A 554 20.27 -23.10 -14.44
CA ASN A 554 21.52 -23.56 -13.83
C ASN A 554 22.03 -22.56 -12.77
N LEU A 555 21.92 -21.26 -13.04
CA LEU A 555 22.26 -20.20 -12.07
C LEU A 555 21.40 -20.29 -10.81
N LEU A 556 20.07 -20.45 -10.95
CA LEU A 556 19.15 -20.61 -9.81
C LEU A 556 19.41 -21.89 -9.02
N THR A 557 19.75 -23.01 -9.69
CA THR A 557 20.19 -24.25 -9.03
C THR A 557 21.44 -24.01 -8.19
N VAL A 558 22.51 -23.43 -8.75
CA VAL A 558 23.76 -23.16 -8.01
C VAL A 558 23.53 -22.25 -6.80
N LEU A 559 22.75 -21.17 -6.94
CA LEU A 559 22.43 -20.28 -5.82
C LEU A 559 21.63 -21.00 -4.72
N THR A 560 20.73 -21.91 -5.10
CA THR A 560 19.89 -22.68 -4.16
C THR A 560 20.67 -23.79 -3.46
N GLU A 561 21.59 -24.46 -4.15
CA GLU A 561 22.50 -25.45 -3.56
C GLU A 561 23.43 -24.77 -2.55
N TRP A 562 24.03 -23.64 -2.92
CA TRP A 562 24.93 -22.86 -2.06
C TRP A 562 24.25 -22.37 -0.77
N THR A 563 23.04 -21.80 -0.87
CA THR A 563 22.27 -21.32 0.29
C THR A 563 21.66 -22.44 1.13
N THR A 564 21.31 -23.57 0.51
CA THR A 564 20.94 -24.80 1.23
C THR A 564 22.12 -25.29 2.07
N GLU A 565 23.34 -25.32 1.50
CA GLU A 565 24.55 -25.69 2.24
C GLU A 565 24.82 -24.72 3.40
N TRP A 566 24.66 -23.41 3.18
CA TRP A 566 24.79 -22.40 4.23
C TRP A 566 23.88 -22.69 5.42
N CYS A 567 22.58 -22.88 5.17
CA CYS A 567 21.61 -23.11 6.24
C CYS A 567 21.82 -24.46 6.94
N VAL A 568 22.18 -25.53 6.23
CA VAL A 568 22.58 -26.80 6.87
C VAL A 568 23.78 -26.57 7.80
N ASN A 569 24.81 -25.87 7.34
CA ASN A 569 25.99 -25.59 8.17
C ASN A 569 25.67 -24.70 9.39
N VAL A 570 24.78 -23.71 9.28
CA VAL A 570 24.33 -22.88 10.43
C VAL A 570 23.63 -23.75 11.47
N PHE A 571 22.62 -24.53 11.08
CA PHE A 571 21.80 -25.31 12.03
C PHE A 571 22.51 -26.54 12.60
N GLU A 572 23.48 -27.11 11.89
CA GLU A 572 24.33 -28.19 12.43
C GLU A 572 25.47 -27.66 13.32
N ASN A 573 25.84 -26.37 13.23
CA ASN A 573 26.82 -25.74 14.10
C ASN A 573 26.22 -25.46 15.51
N ARG A 574 26.35 -26.45 16.39
CA ARG A 574 25.88 -26.41 17.78
C ARG A 574 26.57 -25.35 18.66
N SER A 575 27.69 -24.76 18.24
CA SER A 575 28.28 -23.61 18.97
C SER A 575 27.55 -22.33 18.58
N LEU A 576 27.52 -22.03 17.28
CA LEU A 576 26.85 -20.86 16.73
C LEU A 576 25.37 -20.80 17.13
N MET A 577 24.64 -21.91 17.06
CA MET A 577 23.23 -21.91 17.46
C MET A 577 23.03 -21.62 18.96
N ARG A 578 23.95 -22.04 19.84
CA ARG A 578 23.91 -21.66 21.26
C ARG A 578 24.28 -20.20 21.46
N GLU A 579 25.31 -19.71 20.77
CA GLU A 579 25.72 -18.31 20.82
C GLU A 579 24.57 -17.37 20.36
N LEU A 580 23.79 -17.77 19.35
CA LEU A 580 22.59 -17.06 18.92
C LEU A 580 21.41 -17.23 19.90
N GLU A 581 21.22 -18.41 20.49
CA GLU A 581 20.20 -18.67 21.53
C GLU A 581 20.50 -17.89 22.83
N ASP A 582 21.77 -17.73 23.21
CA ASP A 582 22.24 -17.00 24.40
C ASP A 582 22.36 -15.49 24.19
N ALA A 583 22.51 -15.01 22.96
CA ALA A 583 22.64 -13.58 22.66
C ALA A 583 21.35 -12.76 22.85
N LYS A 584 20.18 -13.39 23.06
CA LYS A 584 18.87 -12.74 23.36
C LYS A 584 18.61 -11.47 22.53
N PHE A 585 18.27 -11.66 21.25
CA PHE A 585 17.88 -10.56 20.36
C PHE A 585 16.42 -10.17 20.56
N ASP A 586 16.12 -8.88 20.43
CA ASP A 586 14.75 -8.34 20.46
C ASP A 586 14.10 -8.36 19.06
N LEU A 587 14.93 -8.27 18.01
CA LEU A 587 14.50 -8.29 16.61
C LEU A 587 15.56 -8.93 15.71
N VAL A 588 15.12 -9.61 14.65
CA VAL A 588 16.00 -10.04 13.56
C VAL A 588 15.60 -9.37 12.24
N ILE A 589 16.58 -8.89 11.48
CA ILE A 589 16.39 -8.33 10.14
C ILE A 589 16.94 -9.33 9.11
N VAL A 590 16.08 -9.87 8.26
CA VAL A 590 16.39 -10.98 7.32
C VAL A 590 16.38 -10.47 5.88
N ASP A 591 17.33 -10.92 5.05
CA ASP A 591 17.28 -10.63 3.61
C ASP A 591 16.08 -11.35 2.94
N GLY A 592 15.28 -10.59 2.21
CA GLY A 592 14.09 -11.08 1.50
C GLY A 592 14.32 -11.66 0.11
N MET A 593 15.56 -11.88 -0.32
CA MET A 593 15.85 -12.58 -1.58
C MET A 593 15.36 -14.04 -1.55
N ASP A 594 14.70 -14.49 -2.64
CA ASP A 594 14.05 -15.81 -2.71
C ASP A 594 14.99 -17.00 -2.44
N TYR A 595 16.22 -16.94 -2.94
CA TYR A 595 17.22 -17.98 -2.70
C TYR A 595 17.73 -17.99 -1.24
N PHE A 596 17.42 -17.01 -0.40
CA PHE A 596 17.91 -16.93 0.98
C PHE A 596 16.82 -17.21 2.04
N ARG A 597 15.61 -17.63 1.62
CA ARG A 597 14.45 -17.85 2.49
C ARG A 597 14.71 -18.78 3.70
N CYS A 598 15.73 -19.64 3.69
CA CYS A 598 16.07 -20.43 4.88
C CYS A 598 16.60 -19.61 6.07
N GLY A 599 17.03 -18.36 5.86
CA GLY A 599 17.37 -17.41 6.93
C GLY A 599 16.22 -17.16 7.91
N TYR A 600 14.96 -17.24 7.47
CA TYR A 600 13.79 -17.07 8.34
C TYR A 600 13.66 -18.16 9.42
N MET A 601 14.27 -19.34 9.24
CA MET A 601 14.25 -20.38 10.28
C MET A 601 14.98 -19.94 11.55
N ILE A 602 15.94 -19.00 11.46
CA ILE A 602 16.76 -18.56 12.60
C ILE A 602 15.90 -17.79 13.62
N PRO A 603 15.30 -16.62 13.29
CA PRO A 603 14.39 -15.95 14.22
C PRO A 603 13.20 -16.82 14.61
N TYR A 604 12.68 -17.61 13.65
CA TYR A 604 11.54 -18.47 13.90
C TYR A 604 11.84 -19.57 14.93
N ARG A 605 13.04 -20.17 14.93
CA ARG A 605 13.50 -21.09 15.98
C ARG A 605 13.67 -20.36 17.31
N LEU A 606 14.40 -19.24 17.30
CA LEU A 606 14.72 -18.42 18.47
C LEU A 606 13.46 -17.85 19.16
N GLY A 607 12.36 -17.69 18.43
CA GLY A 607 11.12 -17.06 18.92
C GLY A 607 11.15 -15.53 18.91
N VAL A 608 12.07 -14.95 18.15
CA VAL A 608 12.27 -13.50 18.04
C VAL A 608 11.47 -12.97 16.84
N PRO A 609 10.75 -11.83 16.94
CA PRO A 609 10.08 -11.23 15.79
C PRO A 609 11.09 -10.79 14.73
N TYR A 610 10.64 -10.64 13.48
CA TYR A 610 11.54 -10.29 12.39
C TYR A 610 10.95 -9.37 11.33
N VAL A 611 11.84 -8.61 10.73
CA VAL A 611 11.57 -7.68 9.62
C VAL A 611 12.35 -8.16 8.40
N THR A 612 11.69 -8.18 7.24
CA THR A 612 12.36 -8.45 5.97
C THR A 612 12.98 -7.17 5.43
N LEU A 613 14.25 -7.19 5.05
CA LEU A 613 14.91 -6.13 4.29
C LEU A 613 15.24 -6.68 2.89
N THR A 614 14.81 -6.03 1.81
CA THR A 614 14.86 -6.60 0.45
C THR A 614 15.04 -5.54 -0.65
N PRO A 615 15.71 -5.82 -1.77
CA PRO A 615 15.75 -4.93 -2.94
C PRO A 615 14.50 -5.03 -3.85
N GLN A 616 13.55 -5.94 -3.57
CA GLN A 616 12.41 -6.26 -4.43
C GLN A 616 11.07 -6.39 -3.69
N HIS A 617 9.96 -6.16 -4.40
CA HIS A 617 8.59 -6.31 -3.90
C HIS A 617 7.96 -7.62 -4.39
N ASP A 618 8.14 -8.75 -3.68
CA ASP A 618 7.33 -9.96 -3.90
C ASP A 618 6.05 -9.90 -3.06
N GLY A 619 5.10 -9.09 -3.53
CA GLY A 619 3.76 -9.05 -2.96
C GLY A 619 3.06 -10.40 -2.99
N TRP A 620 3.26 -11.23 -4.03
CA TRP A 620 2.56 -12.52 -4.16
C TRP A 620 2.91 -13.48 -3.04
N SER A 621 4.20 -13.72 -2.79
CA SER A 621 4.61 -14.59 -1.68
C SER A 621 4.23 -13.98 -0.33
N ALA A 622 4.17 -12.65 -0.21
CA ALA A 622 3.61 -11.96 0.97
C ALA A 622 2.06 -11.99 1.09
N GLY A 623 1.34 -12.65 0.18
CA GLY A 623 -0.15 -12.74 0.21
C GLY A 623 -0.88 -11.48 -0.28
N ILE A 624 -0.19 -10.59 -0.98
CA ILE A 624 -0.73 -9.37 -1.60
C ILE A 624 -1.11 -9.65 -3.06
N PRO A 625 -2.31 -9.27 -3.52
CA PRO A 625 -2.72 -9.36 -4.93
C PRO A 625 -1.88 -8.47 -5.87
N THR A 626 -0.81 -9.01 -6.44
CA THR A 626 -0.03 -8.38 -7.52
C THR A 626 -0.57 -8.78 -8.90
N SER A 627 -0.79 -7.83 -9.82
CA SER A 627 -1.18 -8.14 -11.21
C SER A 627 0.03 -8.20 -12.16
N PRO A 628 0.36 -9.37 -12.76
CA PRO A 628 1.42 -9.49 -13.76
C PRO A 628 1.19 -8.64 -15.03
N ALA A 629 -0.03 -8.12 -15.20
CA ALA A 629 -0.43 -7.26 -16.31
C ALA A 629 0.11 -5.82 -16.22
N GLY A 630 0.31 -5.30 -15.00
CA GLY A 630 0.69 -3.91 -14.75
C GLY A 630 2.03 -3.73 -14.04
N GLU A 631 2.40 -4.68 -13.15
CA GLU A 631 3.62 -4.58 -12.36
C GLU A 631 4.80 -5.40 -12.92
N GLY A 632 4.52 -6.34 -13.83
CA GLY A 632 5.50 -7.28 -14.38
C GLY A 632 6.11 -8.18 -13.30
N MET A 633 7.30 -8.72 -13.58
CA MET A 633 8.11 -9.46 -12.62
C MET A 633 9.55 -8.94 -12.70
N VAL A 634 9.95 -8.11 -11.73
CA VAL A 634 11.24 -7.41 -11.72
C VAL A 634 12.38 -8.42 -11.80
N GLY A 635 13.22 -8.30 -12.83
CA GLY A 635 14.33 -9.22 -13.10
C GLY A 635 14.06 -10.31 -14.14
N LEU A 636 12.79 -10.60 -14.47
CA LEU A 636 12.44 -11.54 -15.56
C LEU A 636 11.64 -10.89 -16.70
N THR A 637 10.90 -9.82 -16.45
CA THR A 637 10.14 -9.10 -17.49
C THR A 637 10.39 -7.59 -17.46
N SER A 638 10.11 -6.92 -18.57
CA SER A 638 10.28 -5.47 -18.72
C SER A 638 9.12 -4.93 -19.55
N LEU A 639 8.00 -4.66 -18.86
CA LEU A 639 6.81 -4.09 -19.47
C LEU A 639 7.03 -2.61 -19.84
N SER A 640 6.44 -2.19 -20.96
CA SER A 640 6.25 -0.78 -21.29
C SER A 640 5.13 -0.13 -20.47
N LYS A 641 5.03 1.20 -20.53
CA LYS A 641 4.04 2.01 -19.78
C LYS A 641 2.57 1.64 -20.05
N ASP A 642 2.19 1.31 -21.29
CA ASP A 642 0.90 0.66 -21.63
C ASP A 642 1.19 -0.67 -22.37
N PRO A 643 1.25 -1.80 -21.64
CA PRO A 643 1.72 -3.04 -22.22
C PRO A 643 0.70 -3.67 -23.17
N SER A 644 1.18 -4.02 -24.37
CA SER A 644 0.42 -4.72 -25.40
C SER A 644 -0.10 -6.08 -24.92
N PHE A 645 -1.04 -6.66 -25.68
CA PHE A 645 -1.54 -8.01 -25.40
C PHE A 645 -0.41 -9.06 -25.35
N LEU A 646 0.60 -8.94 -26.21
CA LEU A 646 1.73 -9.89 -26.24
C LEU A 646 2.67 -9.69 -25.05
N GLU A 647 2.95 -8.46 -24.62
CA GLU A 647 3.71 -8.19 -23.39
C GLU A 647 2.98 -8.73 -22.15
N ARG A 648 1.66 -8.48 -22.03
CA ARG A 648 0.85 -9.02 -20.92
C ARG A 648 0.82 -10.55 -20.94
N LEU A 649 0.65 -11.17 -22.11
CA LEU A 649 0.64 -12.63 -22.25
C LEU A 649 2.01 -13.24 -21.89
N ALA A 650 3.11 -12.63 -22.35
CA ALA A 650 4.46 -13.05 -21.98
C ALA A 650 4.72 -12.91 -20.47
N SER A 651 4.26 -11.80 -19.87
CA SER A 651 4.38 -11.56 -18.42
C SER A 651 3.61 -12.60 -17.60
N VAL A 652 2.38 -12.92 -17.99
CA VAL A 652 1.58 -14.00 -17.37
C VAL A 652 2.25 -15.37 -17.56
N ALA A 653 2.79 -15.65 -18.74
CA ALA A 653 3.49 -16.92 -19.00
C ALA A 653 4.76 -17.06 -18.14
N VAL A 654 5.57 -16.00 -18.03
CA VAL A 654 6.76 -15.97 -17.14
C VAL A 654 6.36 -16.06 -15.67
N PHE A 655 5.31 -15.38 -15.25
CA PHE A 655 4.79 -15.47 -13.88
C PHE A 655 4.34 -16.90 -13.53
N VAL A 656 3.52 -17.53 -14.38
CA VAL A 656 3.07 -18.93 -14.19
C VAL A 656 4.26 -19.90 -14.25
N ALA A 657 5.20 -19.71 -15.18
CA ALA A 657 6.42 -20.50 -15.22
C ALA A 657 7.24 -20.35 -13.92
N SER A 658 7.37 -19.13 -13.39
CA SER A 658 8.08 -18.90 -12.13
C SER A 658 7.44 -19.66 -10.97
N LYS A 659 6.15 -19.46 -10.67
CA LYS A 659 5.52 -20.09 -9.50
C LYS A 659 5.23 -21.59 -9.68
N THR A 660 5.31 -22.15 -10.91
CA THR A 660 5.25 -23.62 -11.15
C THR A 660 6.62 -24.31 -11.17
N LEU A 661 7.70 -23.59 -11.49
CA LEU A 661 9.07 -24.12 -11.50
C LEU A 661 9.82 -23.80 -10.20
N HIS A 662 9.48 -22.73 -9.49
CA HIS A 662 10.12 -22.30 -8.23
C HIS A 662 10.29 -23.43 -7.22
N PRO A 663 9.28 -24.30 -6.92
CA PRO A 663 9.47 -25.41 -5.97
C PRO A 663 10.51 -26.47 -6.37
N ARG A 664 11.09 -26.40 -7.57
CA ARG A 664 12.22 -27.25 -8.04
C ARG A 664 13.57 -26.54 -7.99
N TYR A 665 13.57 -25.23 -7.78
CA TYR A 665 14.73 -24.33 -7.82
C TYR A 665 14.71 -23.35 -6.63
N SER A 666 14.09 -23.77 -5.54
CA SER A 666 14.06 -23.10 -4.23
C SER A 666 14.48 -24.10 -3.16
N ILE A 667 14.85 -23.60 -1.99
CA ILE A 667 15.23 -24.44 -0.84
C ILE A 667 14.03 -25.30 -0.42
N SER A 668 14.27 -26.58 -0.07
CA SER A 668 13.21 -27.53 0.32
C SER A 668 12.59 -27.15 1.68
N ASP A 669 11.27 -27.02 1.72
CA ASP A 669 10.49 -26.77 2.94
C ASP A 669 10.71 -27.86 4.02
N GLU A 670 11.18 -29.05 3.64
CA GLU A 670 11.58 -30.13 4.55
C GLU A 670 12.64 -29.70 5.59
N LEU A 671 13.46 -28.68 5.28
CA LEU A 671 14.42 -28.13 6.24
C LEU A 671 13.75 -27.50 7.46
N ILE A 672 12.53 -26.95 7.30
CA ILE A 672 11.75 -26.38 8.41
C ILE A 672 11.37 -27.50 9.38
N ALA A 673 10.83 -28.60 8.86
CA ALA A 673 10.51 -29.79 9.65
C ALA A 673 11.75 -30.46 10.28
N ARG A 674 12.93 -30.36 9.64
CA ARG A 674 14.20 -30.90 10.16
C ARG A 674 14.80 -30.08 11.30
N TYR A 675 14.73 -28.74 11.24
CA TYR A 675 15.47 -27.85 12.16
C TYR A 675 14.60 -27.03 13.12
N VAL A 676 13.30 -26.91 12.83
CA VAL A 676 12.29 -26.25 13.69
C VAL A 676 11.02 -27.12 13.83
N PRO A 677 11.13 -28.42 14.21
CA PRO A 677 9.98 -29.35 14.27
C PRO A 677 8.91 -28.96 15.29
N ASP A 678 9.28 -28.21 16.33
CA ASP A 678 8.42 -27.88 17.48
C ASP A 678 7.46 -26.70 17.23
N ARG A 679 7.26 -26.29 15.97
CA ARG A 679 6.45 -25.11 15.59
C ARG A 679 5.56 -25.38 14.36
N ASP A 680 4.63 -24.46 14.08
CA ASP A 680 3.45 -24.70 13.25
C ASP A 680 3.60 -24.38 11.74
N ALA A 681 4.46 -23.42 11.36
CA ALA A 681 4.73 -23.08 9.98
C ALA A 681 5.34 -24.24 9.17
N THR A 682 4.84 -24.43 7.95
CA THR A 682 5.16 -25.58 7.09
C THR A 682 5.89 -25.24 5.80
N THR A 683 5.98 -23.95 5.43
CA THR A 683 6.62 -23.51 4.18
C THR A 683 7.41 -22.21 4.34
N PHE A 684 8.42 -22.00 3.51
CA PHE A 684 9.18 -20.74 3.46
C PHE A 684 8.33 -19.55 3.01
N ASP A 685 7.32 -19.80 2.20
CA ASP A 685 6.31 -18.82 1.78
C ASP A 685 5.49 -18.33 2.99
N GLU A 686 5.20 -19.21 3.94
CA GLU A 686 4.53 -18.89 5.20
C GLU A 686 5.44 -18.15 6.18
N LEU A 687 6.72 -18.54 6.30
CA LEU A 687 7.70 -17.81 7.09
C LEU A 687 7.92 -16.39 6.53
N PHE A 688 8.07 -16.23 5.21
CA PHE A 688 8.14 -14.92 4.57
C PHE A 688 6.93 -14.04 4.91
N ARG A 689 5.70 -14.61 4.87
CA ARG A 689 4.47 -13.93 5.30
C ARG A 689 4.41 -13.57 6.78
N ARG A 690 5.14 -14.24 7.67
CA ARG A 690 5.11 -14.01 9.13
C ARG A 690 5.99 -12.86 9.60
N SER A 691 6.74 -12.22 8.71
CA SER A 691 7.47 -10.96 8.98
C SER A 691 6.54 -9.88 9.52
N GLU A 692 7.03 -9.06 10.46
CA GLU A 692 6.31 -7.91 11.04
C GLU A 692 6.27 -6.69 10.09
N LEU A 693 7.26 -6.59 9.20
CA LEU A 693 7.35 -5.52 8.21
C LEU A 693 8.22 -5.96 7.02
N PHE A 694 7.94 -5.42 5.84
CA PHE A 694 8.81 -5.50 4.67
C PHE A 694 9.40 -4.12 4.37
N LEU A 695 10.72 -4.01 4.51
CA LEU A 695 11.50 -2.82 4.21
C LEU A 695 12.16 -3.00 2.84
N VAL A 696 11.77 -2.19 1.86
CA VAL A 696 12.25 -2.32 0.48
C VAL A 696 13.32 -1.27 0.19
N ASN A 697 14.56 -1.69 -0.07
CA ASN A 697 15.65 -0.84 -0.55
C ASN A 697 15.48 -0.54 -2.05
N ARG A 698 14.37 0.11 -2.39
CA ARG A 698 14.02 0.64 -3.71
C ARG A 698 13.16 1.89 -3.48
N GLU A 699 13.35 2.92 -4.28
CA GLU A 699 12.49 4.09 -4.27
C GLU A 699 11.53 3.97 -5.47
N ILE A 700 10.22 4.11 -5.21
CA ILE A 700 9.20 4.11 -6.26
C ILE A 700 9.20 5.46 -6.97
N ILE A 701 9.43 6.53 -6.21
CA ILE A 701 9.34 7.90 -6.70
C ILE A 701 10.46 8.14 -7.71
N CYS A 702 10.04 8.46 -8.94
CA CYS A 702 10.85 8.47 -10.17
C CYS A 702 11.53 7.15 -10.59
N LEU A 703 12.09 6.33 -9.68
CA LEU A 703 12.89 5.14 -10.05
C LEU A 703 12.11 3.85 -10.35
N ASP A 704 10.80 3.80 -10.10
CA ASP A 704 9.94 2.66 -10.48
C ASP A 704 8.61 3.15 -11.08
N TYR A 705 7.75 2.24 -11.53
CA TYR A 705 6.34 2.58 -11.79
C TYR A 705 5.58 2.54 -10.45
N PRO A 706 4.67 3.47 -10.14
CA PRO A 706 3.89 3.37 -8.91
C PRO A 706 3.02 2.11 -8.89
N ARG A 707 3.09 1.34 -7.78
CA ARG A 707 2.50 0.00 -7.62
C ARG A 707 1.42 -0.02 -6.54
N LEU A 708 0.74 -1.15 -6.40
CA LEU A 708 -0.09 -1.44 -5.23
C LEU A 708 0.77 -1.97 -4.09
N TYR A 709 0.56 -1.45 -2.89
CA TYR A 709 1.17 -1.96 -1.67
C TYR A 709 0.24 -1.75 -0.48
N THR A 710 0.70 -2.18 0.70
CA THR A 710 -0.04 -2.14 1.97
C THR A 710 0.85 -1.50 3.05
N PRO A 711 0.33 -1.08 4.23
CA PRO A 711 1.15 -0.44 5.25
C PRO A 711 2.28 -1.33 5.79
N HIS A 712 2.17 -2.65 5.57
CA HIS A 712 3.16 -3.68 5.86
C HIS A 712 4.40 -3.63 4.94
N TYR A 713 4.39 -2.80 3.90
CA TYR A 713 5.50 -2.58 2.98
C TYR A 713 5.92 -1.11 2.99
N GLN A 714 7.22 -0.86 3.20
CA GLN A 714 7.78 0.48 3.34
C GLN A 714 8.97 0.67 2.40
N PHE A 715 8.87 1.63 1.49
CA PHE A 715 9.89 1.91 0.46
C PHE A 715 10.90 2.92 1.00
N ILE A 716 12.10 2.39 1.28
CA ILE A 716 13.20 3.07 1.97
C ILE A 716 14.49 3.03 1.14
N GLY A 717 14.36 3.03 -0.19
CA GLY A 717 15.49 2.97 -1.12
C GLY A 717 16.52 4.08 -0.91
N GLY A 718 17.80 3.68 -0.87
CA GLY A 718 18.93 4.62 -0.87
C GLY A 718 19.81 4.59 0.39
N PHE A 719 19.89 3.48 1.12
CA PHE A 719 20.72 3.35 2.34
C PHE A 719 22.14 3.93 2.23
N GLY A 720 22.88 3.56 1.17
CA GLY A 720 24.26 4.01 0.95
C GLY A 720 24.39 5.39 0.32
N VAL A 721 23.27 6.04 -0.01
CA VAL A 721 23.25 7.37 -0.64
C VAL A 721 23.47 8.44 0.42
N ARG A 722 24.35 9.40 0.12
CA ARG A 722 24.71 10.49 1.02
C ARG A 722 25.30 11.66 0.26
N SER A 723 25.39 12.82 0.88
CA SER A 723 26.18 13.94 0.35
C SER A 723 27.62 13.50 0.03
N SER A 724 28.18 14.06 -1.04
CA SER A 724 29.54 13.80 -1.50
C SER A 724 30.58 14.27 -0.48
N ARG A 725 31.67 13.50 -0.36
CA ARG A 725 32.90 13.87 0.34
C ARG A 725 33.97 14.29 -0.67
N PRO A 726 35.00 15.05 -0.27
CA PRO A 726 36.14 15.35 -1.14
C PRO A 726 36.78 14.09 -1.72
N LEU A 727 37.17 14.14 -2.99
CA LEU A 727 37.86 13.04 -3.67
C LEU A 727 39.36 13.00 -3.27
N PRO A 728 40.04 11.85 -3.40
CA PRO A 728 41.50 11.79 -3.29
C PRO A 728 42.17 12.75 -4.28
N GLU A 729 43.27 13.40 -3.87
CA GLU A 729 43.83 14.56 -4.57
C GLU A 729 44.17 14.30 -6.05
N ASP A 730 44.71 13.13 -6.39
CA ASP A 730 45.00 12.77 -7.79
C ASP A 730 43.74 12.61 -8.65
N LEU A 731 42.67 12.07 -8.05
CA LEU A 731 41.38 11.91 -8.71
C LEU A 731 40.65 13.26 -8.83
N GLU A 732 40.76 14.14 -7.82
CA GLU A 732 40.25 15.51 -7.87
C GLU A 732 40.96 16.32 -8.97
N ARG A 733 42.31 16.25 -9.03
CA ARG A 733 43.11 16.87 -10.11
C ARG A 733 42.74 16.28 -11.49
N PHE A 734 42.42 15.00 -11.58
CA PHE A 734 41.90 14.42 -12.82
C PHE A 734 40.49 14.94 -13.18
N VAL A 735 39.59 15.01 -12.21
CA VAL A 735 38.19 15.45 -12.40
C VAL A 735 38.11 16.94 -12.78
N GLN A 736 38.80 17.83 -12.07
CA GLN A 736 38.79 19.28 -12.36
C GLN A 736 39.37 19.61 -13.74
N GLY A 737 40.37 18.86 -14.19
CA GLY A 737 40.96 19.00 -15.53
C GLY A 737 40.02 18.68 -16.70
N SER A 738 38.75 18.31 -16.46
CA SER A 738 37.73 18.19 -17.51
C SER A 738 37.24 19.53 -18.06
N GLY A 739 37.49 20.64 -17.36
CA GLY A 739 36.95 21.96 -17.72
C GLY A 739 35.42 21.93 -17.82
N GLU A 740 34.86 22.60 -18.83
CA GLU A 740 33.40 22.68 -19.03
C GLU A 740 32.81 21.48 -19.79
N ALA A 741 33.63 20.53 -20.27
CA ALA A 741 33.10 19.29 -20.85
C ALA A 741 32.51 18.35 -19.77
N GLY A 742 33.08 18.38 -18.57
CA GLY A 742 32.66 17.55 -17.43
C GLY A 742 33.19 16.12 -17.44
N VAL A 743 32.72 15.34 -16.47
CA VAL A 743 33.16 13.97 -16.18
C VAL A 743 32.04 12.96 -16.37
N ILE A 744 32.38 11.82 -16.98
CA ILE A 744 31.55 10.63 -17.06
C ILE A 744 32.06 9.61 -16.02
N VAL A 745 31.18 9.05 -15.22
CA VAL A 745 31.49 7.90 -14.34
C VAL A 745 31.06 6.62 -15.05
N LEU A 746 31.87 5.56 -15.05
CA LEU A 746 31.57 4.30 -15.75
C LEU A 746 31.82 3.07 -14.86
N THR A 747 30.78 2.27 -14.55
CA THR A 747 30.97 0.97 -13.89
C THR A 747 29.84 -0.04 -14.10
N PHE A 748 30.20 -1.32 -14.20
CA PHE A 748 29.28 -2.45 -14.30
C PHE A 748 28.93 -3.11 -12.95
N GLY A 749 29.04 -2.36 -11.84
CA GLY A 749 28.63 -2.81 -10.51
C GLY A 749 29.62 -3.75 -9.82
N SER A 750 29.27 -4.23 -8.62
CA SER A 750 30.21 -5.00 -7.79
C SER A 750 30.41 -6.46 -8.23
N ALA A 751 29.45 -7.03 -8.96
CA ALA A 751 29.43 -8.43 -9.36
C ALA A 751 30.29 -8.74 -10.61
N VAL A 752 30.47 -7.75 -11.49
CA VAL A 752 31.26 -7.88 -12.72
C VAL A 752 32.57 -7.12 -12.51
N ARG A 753 33.68 -7.87 -12.33
CA ARG A 753 35.01 -7.25 -12.12
C ARG A 753 35.74 -6.97 -13.43
N ARG A 754 35.49 -7.80 -14.45
CA ARG A 754 36.12 -7.77 -15.77
C ARG A 754 35.07 -7.78 -16.86
N LEU A 755 35.43 -7.21 -18.01
CA LEU A 755 34.64 -7.25 -19.25
C LEU A 755 35.38 -8.10 -20.29
N THR A 756 34.71 -8.52 -21.35
CA THR A 756 35.39 -9.16 -22.48
C THR A 756 36.30 -8.15 -23.18
N PRO A 757 37.45 -8.56 -23.76
CA PRO A 757 38.34 -7.64 -24.48
C PRO A 757 37.65 -6.88 -25.61
N GLU A 758 36.66 -7.51 -26.27
CA GLU A 758 35.85 -6.89 -27.32
C GLU A 758 35.02 -5.70 -26.79
N ILE A 759 34.35 -5.86 -25.64
CA ILE A 759 33.57 -4.78 -25.01
C ILE A 759 34.50 -3.66 -24.55
N VAL A 760 35.67 -4.00 -23.97
CA VAL A 760 36.67 -2.99 -23.58
C VAL A 760 37.18 -2.20 -24.79
N ALA A 761 37.46 -2.87 -25.91
CA ALA A 761 37.90 -2.21 -27.14
C ALA A 761 36.80 -1.30 -27.73
N LYS A 762 35.55 -1.78 -27.83
CA LYS A 762 34.39 -0.98 -28.27
C LYS A 762 34.20 0.26 -27.39
N LEU A 763 34.29 0.11 -26.06
CA LEU A 763 34.24 1.22 -25.10
C LEU A 763 35.40 2.20 -25.33
N PHE A 764 36.65 1.74 -25.40
CA PHE A 764 37.82 2.63 -25.53
C PHE A 764 37.82 3.41 -26.85
N VAL A 765 37.38 2.83 -27.96
CA VAL A 765 37.27 3.55 -29.25
C VAL A 765 36.21 4.65 -29.19
N GLY A 766 35.04 4.39 -28.59
CA GLY A 766 34.00 5.42 -28.43
C GLY A 766 34.39 6.51 -27.43
N LEU A 767 34.88 6.11 -26.25
CA LEU A 767 35.29 7.05 -25.19
C LEU A 767 36.50 7.92 -25.59
N ARG A 768 37.34 7.49 -26.53
CA ARG A 768 38.41 8.32 -27.13
C ARG A 768 37.86 9.51 -27.94
N SER A 769 36.60 9.44 -28.37
CA SER A 769 35.95 10.45 -29.23
C SER A 769 35.06 11.44 -28.46
N VAL A 770 34.78 11.20 -27.16
CA VAL A 770 33.99 12.13 -26.33
C VAL A 770 34.88 13.19 -25.67
N LYS A 771 34.33 14.40 -25.46
CA LYS A 771 35.08 15.55 -24.93
C LYS A 771 35.33 15.46 -23.42
N GLN A 772 34.57 14.61 -22.74
CA GLN A 772 34.59 14.41 -21.30
C GLN A 772 35.85 13.66 -20.85
N ARG A 773 36.23 13.86 -19.60
CA ARG A 773 37.08 12.89 -18.88
C ARG A 773 36.20 11.77 -18.34
N VAL A 774 36.72 10.56 -18.31
CA VAL A 774 35.97 9.35 -17.92
C VAL A 774 36.67 8.70 -16.73
N VAL A 775 35.92 8.45 -15.66
CA VAL A 775 36.41 7.69 -14.49
C VAL A 775 35.77 6.31 -14.54
N MET A 776 36.53 5.32 -15.01
CA MET A 776 36.07 3.97 -15.33
C MET A 776 36.57 2.94 -14.33
N ARG A 777 35.66 2.08 -13.87
CA ARG A 777 36.02 0.92 -13.04
C ARG A 777 36.28 -0.32 -13.90
N LEU A 778 37.49 -0.86 -13.82
CA LEU A 778 37.93 -2.09 -14.49
C LEU A 778 39.03 -2.75 -13.64
N ALA A 779 38.99 -4.07 -13.48
CA ALA A 779 40.02 -4.84 -12.77
C ALA A 779 40.98 -5.53 -13.74
N GLY A 780 42.25 -5.67 -13.34
CA GLY A 780 43.33 -6.19 -14.19
C GLY A 780 43.96 -5.16 -15.14
N GLN A 781 44.95 -5.60 -15.92
CA GLN A 781 45.68 -4.74 -16.87
C GLN A 781 44.89 -4.57 -18.18
N ALA A 782 44.86 -3.33 -18.70
CA ALA A 782 44.28 -2.99 -20.00
C ALA A 782 45.30 -2.24 -20.86
N THR A 783 45.28 -2.50 -22.17
CA THR A 783 46.13 -1.85 -23.19
C THR A 783 45.36 -0.79 -23.95
N ASP A 784 46.06 0.16 -24.57
CA ASP A 784 45.49 1.26 -25.39
C ASP A 784 44.40 2.11 -24.67
N VAL A 785 44.59 2.34 -23.37
CA VAL A 785 43.71 3.18 -22.55
C VAL A 785 43.70 4.61 -23.11
N PRO A 786 42.54 5.19 -23.49
CA PRO A 786 42.48 6.56 -24.01
C PRO A 786 42.94 7.59 -22.97
N ALA A 787 43.62 8.66 -23.42
CA ALA A 787 44.22 9.67 -22.53
C ALA A 787 43.20 10.47 -21.68
N ASN A 788 41.91 10.42 -22.01
CA ASN A 788 40.82 10.98 -21.23
C ASN A 788 40.15 9.97 -20.26
N VAL A 789 40.65 8.73 -20.15
CA VAL A 789 40.11 7.67 -19.28
C VAL A 789 41.04 7.39 -18.09
N TRP A 790 40.52 7.55 -16.88
CA TRP A 790 41.15 7.08 -15.64
C TRP A 790 40.58 5.70 -15.28
N LEU A 791 41.45 4.70 -15.09
CA LEU A 791 41.08 3.36 -14.65
C LEU A 791 41.31 3.18 -13.14
N SER A 792 40.43 2.42 -12.47
CA SER A 792 40.61 1.96 -11.10
C SER A 792 39.87 0.65 -10.83
N GLU A 793 40.36 -0.18 -9.91
CA GLU A 793 39.63 -1.37 -9.43
C GLU A 793 38.43 -1.00 -8.54
N TRP A 794 38.41 0.21 -7.96
CA TRP A 794 37.36 0.70 -7.06
C TRP A 794 37.14 2.20 -7.22
N LEU A 795 35.87 2.64 -7.16
CA LEU A 795 35.48 4.05 -7.26
C LEU A 795 34.75 4.52 -6.01
N PRO A 796 34.98 5.75 -5.52
CA PRO A 796 34.11 6.41 -4.56
C PRO A 796 32.84 6.91 -5.28
N GLN A 797 32.00 5.96 -5.74
CA GLN A 797 30.93 6.19 -6.72
C GLN A 797 29.98 7.34 -6.33
N ASN A 798 29.37 7.27 -5.13
CA ASN A 798 28.52 8.33 -4.59
C ASN A 798 29.20 9.71 -4.57
N ASP A 799 30.51 9.75 -4.26
CA ASP A 799 31.25 11.01 -4.12
C ASP A 799 31.60 11.62 -5.50
N LEU A 800 31.89 10.77 -6.49
CA LEU A 800 32.03 11.16 -7.89
C LEU A 800 30.69 11.61 -8.49
N LEU A 801 29.59 10.90 -8.22
CA LEU A 801 28.26 11.28 -8.71
C LEU A 801 27.80 12.62 -8.11
N GLY A 802 28.09 12.86 -6.83
CA GLY A 802 27.86 14.14 -6.16
C GLY A 802 28.92 15.21 -6.42
N HIS A 803 29.80 15.05 -7.41
CA HIS A 803 30.77 16.08 -7.80
C HIS A 803 30.20 17.00 -8.88
N ALA A 804 30.36 18.32 -8.73
CA ALA A 804 29.72 19.33 -9.59
C ALA A 804 30.12 19.28 -11.09
N LYS A 805 31.25 18.65 -11.42
CA LYS A 805 31.70 18.40 -12.81
C LYS A 805 31.14 17.12 -13.43
N THR A 806 30.45 16.25 -12.70
CA THR A 806 29.91 15.00 -13.24
C THR A 806 28.64 15.27 -14.07
N VAL A 807 28.57 14.70 -15.27
CA VAL A 807 27.51 15.00 -16.26
C VAL A 807 26.75 13.77 -16.77
N LEU A 808 27.31 12.56 -16.65
CA LEU A 808 26.69 11.30 -17.06
C LEU A 808 27.20 10.14 -16.22
N PHE A 809 26.32 9.18 -15.92
CA PHE A 809 26.68 7.89 -15.34
C PHE A 809 26.40 6.75 -16.34
N ILE A 810 27.46 6.13 -16.85
CA ILE A 810 27.39 4.92 -17.68
C ILE A 810 27.43 3.70 -16.75
N THR A 811 26.40 2.86 -16.77
CA THR A 811 26.21 1.84 -15.74
C THR A 811 25.50 0.58 -16.21
N HIS A 812 25.80 -0.56 -15.61
CA HIS A 812 24.96 -1.76 -15.74
C HIS A 812 23.48 -1.56 -15.35
N GLY A 813 23.12 -0.50 -14.61
CA GLY A 813 21.72 -0.20 -14.28
C GLY A 813 21.17 -0.89 -13.03
N GLY A 814 22.00 -1.53 -12.20
CA GLY A 814 21.60 -2.08 -10.90
C GLY A 814 21.10 -1.01 -9.91
N VAL A 815 20.06 -1.32 -9.13
CA VAL A 815 19.22 -0.33 -8.41
C VAL A 815 19.99 0.65 -7.50
N ASN A 816 20.99 0.19 -6.74
CA ASN A 816 21.77 1.05 -5.84
C ASN A 816 22.52 2.18 -6.59
N GLY A 817 23.07 1.88 -7.77
CA GLY A 817 23.75 2.89 -8.58
C GLY A 817 22.79 3.90 -9.19
N GLN A 818 21.55 3.48 -9.50
CA GLN A 818 20.51 4.41 -9.95
C GLN A 818 20.01 5.30 -8.81
N LEU A 819 19.91 4.78 -7.57
CA LEU A 819 19.58 5.56 -6.37
C LEU A 819 20.61 6.66 -6.09
N GLU A 820 21.91 6.36 -6.16
CA GLU A 820 22.98 7.36 -6.02
C GLU A 820 22.88 8.43 -7.12
N ALA A 821 22.74 8.03 -8.38
CA ALA A 821 22.68 8.97 -9.51
C ALA A 821 21.42 9.84 -9.50
N LEU A 822 20.26 9.29 -9.10
CA LEU A 822 19.02 10.05 -8.96
C LEU A 822 19.15 11.12 -7.86
N TYR A 823 19.70 10.76 -6.70
CA TYR A 823 19.89 11.70 -5.60
C TYR A 823 20.82 12.85 -5.98
N HIS A 824 21.92 12.57 -6.68
CA HIS A 824 22.88 13.59 -7.12
C HIS A 824 22.46 14.34 -8.40
N GLY A 825 21.42 13.88 -9.11
CA GLY A 825 20.91 14.54 -10.32
C GLY A 825 21.74 14.26 -11.58
N VAL A 826 22.31 13.07 -11.71
CA VAL A 826 23.18 12.66 -12.82
C VAL A 826 22.44 11.73 -13.80
N PRO A 827 22.28 12.10 -15.09
CA PRO A 827 21.64 11.26 -16.11
C PRO A 827 22.27 9.87 -16.28
N LEU A 828 21.47 8.90 -16.72
CA LEU A 828 21.89 7.50 -16.85
C LEU A 828 22.04 7.04 -18.31
N LEU A 829 23.18 6.46 -18.66
CA LEU A 829 23.31 5.61 -19.84
C LEU A 829 23.48 4.16 -19.38
N THR A 830 22.43 3.36 -19.50
CA THR A 830 22.42 2.00 -18.99
C THR A 830 22.88 0.98 -20.04
N MET A 831 23.62 -0.03 -19.60
CA MET A 831 24.17 -1.11 -20.43
C MET A 831 23.94 -2.46 -19.71
N PRO A 832 22.69 -2.96 -19.70
CA PRO A 832 22.24 -3.98 -18.74
C PRO A 832 22.70 -5.39 -19.10
N LEU A 833 23.40 -6.03 -18.16
CA LEU A 833 24.05 -7.34 -18.33
C LEU A 833 23.16 -8.51 -17.90
N PHE A 834 22.39 -8.40 -16.82
CA PHE A 834 21.52 -9.50 -16.32
C PHE A 834 20.46 -9.02 -15.31
N GLY A 835 19.43 -9.83 -15.07
CA GLY A 835 18.46 -9.61 -13.98
C GLY A 835 17.68 -8.29 -14.07
N ASP A 836 17.53 -7.59 -12.94
CA ASP A 836 16.68 -6.39 -12.80
C ASP A 836 17.19 -5.18 -13.62
N GLN A 837 18.44 -5.22 -14.06
CA GLN A 837 19.13 -4.17 -14.81
C GLN A 837 18.35 -3.72 -16.06
N LYS A 838 17.78 -4.65 -16.82
CA LYS A 838 16.99 -4.34 -18.03
C LYS A 838 15.69 -3.60 -17.68
N TYR A 839 15.02 -4.04 -16.62
CA TYR A 839 13.81 -3.41 -16.12
C TYR A 839 14.12 -1.98 -15.66
N ASN A 840 15.12 -1.79 -14.81
CA ASN A 840 15.49 -0.47 -14.30
C ASN A 840 15.93 0.48 -15.43
N GLY A 841 16.68 -0.01 -16.44
CA GLY A 841 17.07 0.77 -17.62
C GLY A 841 15.87 1.21 -18.47
N LYS A 842 14.88 0.33 -18.67
CA LYS A 842 13.63 0.67 -19.36
C LYS A 842 12.80 1.71 -18.59
N VAL A 843 12.80 1.67 -17.25
CA VAL A 843 12.18 2.72 -16.43
C VAL A 843 12.91 4.06 -16.62
N ALA A 844 14.25 4.08 -16.61
CA ALA A 844 15.02 5.31 -16.83
C ALA A 844 14.73 5.97 -18.20
N GLN A 845 14.50 5.16 -19.24
CA GLN A 845 14.00 5.60 -20.55
C GLN A 845 12.57 6.16 -20.47
N ASP A 846 11.61 5.39 -19.96
CA ASP A 846 10.19 5.78 -19.94
C ASP A 846 9.89 6.97 -19.03
N LYS A 847 10.78 7.22 -18.05
CA LYS A 847 10.76 8.41 -17.19
C LYS A 847 11.48 9.60 -17.80
N GLY A 848 12.32 9.42 -18.82
CA GLY A 848 13.02 10.50 -19.54
C GLY A 848 14.32 10.99 -18.90
N PHE A 849 14.95 10.24 -17.99
CA PHE A 849 16.24 10.60 -17.37
C PHE A 849 17.43 9.74 -17.80
N GLY A 850 17.22 8.77 -18.69
CA GLY A 850 18.31 7.97 -19.23
C GLY A 850 18.02 7.29 -20.56
N LEU A 851 19.05 6.61 -21.07
CA LEU A 851 18.99 5.72 -22.24
C LEU A 851 19.55 4.34 -21.90
N THR A 852 19.42 3.42 -22.86
CA THR A 852 19.83 2.01 -22.74
C THR A 852 20.49 1.59 -24.05
N LEU A 853 21.69 1.02 -23.98
CA LEU A 853 22.37 0.37 -25.12
C LEU A 853 22.52 -1.12 -24.83
N ASP A 854 22.56 -1.94 -25.90
CA ASP A 854 22.84 -3.37 -25.79
C ASP A 854 24.36 -3.58 -25.57
N PRO A 855 24.82 -4.06 -24.40
CA PRO A 855 26.24 -4.20 -24.10
C PRO A 855 26.97 -5.24 -24.95
N TYR A 856 26.27 -6.07 -25.72
CA TYR A 856 26.86 -7.05 -26.63
C TYR A 856 26.92 -6.51 -28.07
N ASN A 857 25.85 -5.84 -28.51
CA ASN A 857 25.69 -5.44 -29.91
C ASN A 857 26.09 -3.99 -30.24
N PHE A 858 26.34 -3.13 -29.25
CA PHE A 858 26.64 -1.71 -29.50
C PHE A 858 27.88 -1.45 -30.36
N THR A 859 27.89 -0.30 -31.07
CA THR A 859 29.07 0.22 -31.78
C THR A 859 29.74 1.37 -31.03
N ALA A 860 31.02 1.64 -31.35
CA ALA A 860 31.75 2.77 -30.78
C ALA A 860 31.20 4.14 -31.23
N GLU A 861 30.64 4.19 -32.44
CA GLU A 861 29.95 5.36 -33.00
C GLU A 861 28.62 5.61 -32.27
N GLU A 862 27.78 4.59 -32.14
CA GLU A 862 26.51 4.62 -31.39
C GLU A 862 26.71 5.05 -29.93
N LEU A 863 27.75 4.55 -29.26
CA LEU A 863 28.12 4.99 -27.91
C LEU A 863 28.46 6.49 -27.88
N THR A 864 29.26 6.96 -28.84
CA THR A 864 29.71 8.36 -28.93
C THR A 864 28.53 9.29 -29.19
N ASP A 865 27.68 8.96 -30.14
CA ASP A 865 26.50 9.74 -30.50
C ASP A 865 25.44 9.74 -29.40
N THR A 866 25.25 8.61 -28.71
CA THR A 866 24.36 8.54 -27.53
C THR A 866 24.83 9.47 -26.42
N ILE A 867 26.13 9.48 -26.10
CA ILE A 867 26.73 10.38 -25.10
C ILE A 867 26.58 11.84 -25.54
N ASN A 868 26.93 12.17 -26.79
CA ASN A 868 26.83 13.54 -27.32
C ASN A 868 25.39 14.06 -27.36
N SER A 869 24.43 13.21 -27.73
CA SER A 869 22.99 13.52 -27.74
C SER A 869 22.48 13.83 -26.34
N MET A 870 22.75 12.96 -25.37
CA MET A 870 22.35 13.13 -23.97
C MET A 870 22.97 14.36 -23.28
N LEU A 871 24.18 14.75 -23.67
CA LEU A 871 24.92 15.84 -23.02
C LEU A 871 24.77 17.20 -23.71
N GLY A 872 24.53 17.24 -25.02
CA GLY A 872 24.58 18.48 -25.81
C GLY A 872 23.33 18.82 -26.61
N VAL A 873 22.52 17.83 -27.02
CA VAL A 873 21.33 18.07 -27.88
C VAL A 873 20.05 18.10 -27.05
N ASP A 874 19.92 17.21 -26.08
CA ASP A 874 18.65 16.89 -25.45
C ASP A 874 18.66 17.20 -23.94
N ALA A 875 18.27 18.43 -23.61
CA ALA A 875 18.23 18.91 -22.23
C ALA A 875 17.26 18.13 -21.31
N ARG A 876 16.34 17.32 -21.86
CA ARG A 876 15.30 16.65 -21.06
C ARG A 876 15.89 15.72 -20.01
N TYR A 877 17.00 15.03 -20.30
CA TYR A 877 17.59 14.07 -19.37
C TYR A 877 18.07 14.76 -18.09
N ARG A 878 18.82 15.87 -18.24
CA ARG A 878 19.33 16.67 -17.13
C ARG A 878 18.22 17.38 -16.36
N GLN A 879 17.24 17.96 -17.06
CA GLN A 879 16.09 18.62 -16.42
C GLN A 879 15.23 17.63 -15.62
N THR A 880 14.96 16.45 -16.19
CA THR A 880 14.12 15.43 -15.56
C THR A 880 14.78 14.83 -14.33
N ILE A 881 16.07 14.45 -14.40
CA ILE A 881 16.75 13.92 -13.22
C ILE A 881 16.97 14.98 -12.13
N ALA A 882 17.15 16.25 -12.49
CA ALA A 882 17.21 17.33 -11.51
C ALA A 882 15.87 17.53 -10.78
N ARG A 883 14.74 17.47 -11.50
CA ARG A 883 13.39 17.46 -10.90
C ARG A 883 13.19 16.25 -9.99
N CYS A 884 13.57 15.06 -10.43
CA CYS A 884 13.47 13.84 -9.62
C CYS A 884 14.40 13.82 -8.39
N SER A 885 15.61 14.37 -8.51
CA SER A 885 16.52 14.62 -7.38
C SER A 885 15.86 15.50 -6.34
N ALA A 886 15.29 16.64 -6.75
CA ALA A 886 14.60 17.57 -5.87
C ALA A 886 13.36 16.94 -5.20
N ILE A 887 12.58 16.14 -5.93
CA ILE A 887 11.43 15.39 -5.40
C ILE A 887 11.90 14.38 -4.33
N VAL A 888 12.85 13.48 -4.65
CA VAL A 888 13.29 12.45 -3.69
C VAL A 888 13.99 13.05 -2.47
N ARG A 889 14.69 14.18 -2.64
CA ARG A 889 15.32 14.93 -1.53
C ARG A 889 14.37 15.80 -0.72
N SER A 890 13.08 15.86 -1.04
CA SER A 890 12.06 16.52 -0.22
C SER A 890 11.42 15.58 0.82
N PHE A 891 11.62 14.27 0.69
CA PHE A 891 11.19 13.27 1.67
C PHE A 891 12.26 13.01 2.74
N PRO A 892 11.88 12.48 3.92
CA PRO A 892 12.83 11.94 4.89
C PRO A 892 13.77 10.91 4.23
N SER A 893 15.03 10.90 4.64
CA SER A 893 16.04 10.02 4.05
C SER A 893 15.74 8.54 4.28
N ALA A 894 16.32 7.68 3.44
CA ALA A 894 16.30 6.23 3.63
C ALA A 894 16.72 5.80 5.05
N GLN A 895 17.67 6.53 5.65
CA GLN A 895 18.23 6.24 6.97
C GLN A 895 17.26 6.63 8.09
N GLU A 896 16.61 7.79 8.01
CA GLU A 896 15.56 8.21 8.94
C GLU A 896 14.31 7.32 8.85
N LYS A 897 13.86 7.01 7.61
CA LYS A 897 12.79 6.04 7.37
C LYS A 897 13.11 4.67 7.99
N PHE A 898 14.36 4.22 7.92
CA PHE A 898 14.80 2.93 8.47
C PHE A 898 14.73 2.88 9.99
N VAL A 899 15.33 3.85 10.69
CA VAL A 899 15.29 3.93 12.16
C VAL A 899 13.85 4.01 12.64
N PHE A 900 13.07 4.95 12.10
CA PHE A 900 11.67 5.13 12.46
C PHE A 900 10.88 3.81 12.40
N TRP A 901 10.99 3.06 11.30
CA TRP A 901 10.24 1.81 11.15
C TRP A 901 10.77 0.67 12.02
N VAL A 902 12.09 0.56 12.25
CA VAL A 902 12.65 -0.45 13.15
C VAL A 902 12.25 -0.17 14.60
N ASP A 903 12.38 1.06 15.07
CA ASP A 903 11.95 1.51 16.40
C ASP A 903 10.45 1.29 16.62
N HIS A 904 9.64 1.60 15.61
CA HIS A 904 8.18 1.42 15.66
C HIS A 904 7.78 -0.05 15.74
N ILE A 905 8.49 -0.96 15.04
CA ILE A 905 8.26 -2.40 15.15
C ILE A 905 8.76 -2.95 16.49
N LEU A 906 9.94 -2.55 16.96
CA LEU A 906 10.45 -2.91 18.30
C LEU A 906 9.45 -2.53 19.41
N ARG A 907 8.89 -1.33 19.33
CA ARG A 907 7.99 -0.77 20.36
C ARG A 907 6.55 -1.25 20.26
N PHE A 908 6.05 -1.54 19.06
CA PHE A 908 4.61 -1.76 18.84
C PHE A 908 4.25 -3.03 18.06
N GLY A 909 5.21 -3.75 17.48
CA GLY A 909 4.98 -4.87 16.55
C GLY A 909 4.30 -4.45 15.24
N GLY A 910 4.36 -5.31 14.23
CA GLY A 910 3.83 -5.09 12.88
C GLY A 910 2.38 -5.46 12.67
N ALA A 911 1.77 -6.20 13.59
CA ALA A 911 0.38 -6.69 13.49
C ALA A 911 -0.70 -5.62 13.21
N HIS A 912 -0.43 -4.33 13.45
CA HIS A 912 -1.34 -3.22 13.14
C HIS A 912 -1.22 -2.69 11.70
N LEU A 913 -0.17 -3.08 10.97
CA LEU A 913 0.11 -2.75 9.57
C LEU A 913 -0.29 -3.88 8.61
N ARG A 914 -0.38 -5.12 9.12
CA ARG A 914 -0.75 -6.34 8.38
C ARG A 914 -2.22 -6.31 7.91
N PRO A 915 -2.51 -6.46 6.60
CA PRO A 915 -3.88 -6.63 6.11
C PRO A 915 -4.50 -7.95 6.58
N THR A 916 -5.79 -7.92 6.88
CA THR A 916 -6.56 -9.14 7.24
C THR A 916 -6.66 -10.13 6.08
N PHE A 917 -6.63 -9.65 4.84
CA PHE A 917 -6.77 -10.49 3.65
C PHE A 917 -5.54 -11.34 3.32
N VAL A 918 -4.36 -11.03 3.88
CA VAL A 918 -3.11 -11.81 3.66
C VAL A 918 -3.22 -13.23 4.23
N ASP A 919 -4.06 -13.42 5.25
CA ASP A 919 -4.32 -14.72 5.87
C ASP A 919 -5.40 -15.53 5.11
N LEU A 920 -6.01 -14.99 4.04
CA LEU A 920 -7.05 -15.67 3.25
C LEU A 920 -6.45 -16.58 2.18
N PRO A 921 -6.96 -17.82 2.00
CA PRO A 921 -6.62 -18.65 0.86
C PRO A 921 -6.92 -17.94 -0.48
N MET A 922 -6.02 -18.03 -1.45
CA MET A 922 -6.10 -17.30 -2.73
C MET A 922 -7.44 -17.52 -3.48
N TRP A 923 -8.07 -18.69 -3.32
CA TRP A 923 -9.39 -18.97 -3.90
C TRP A 923 -10.53 -18.14 -3.27
N LYS A 924 -10.45 -17.81 -1.96
CA LYS A 924 -11.36 -16.85 -1.32
C LYS A 924 -11.08 -15.43 -1.82
N LEU A 925 -9.80 -15.06 -1.88
CA LEU A 925 -9.31 -13.71 -2.19
C LEU A 925 -9.65 -13.27 -3.63
N PHE A 926 -9.57 -14.19 -4.58
CA PHE A 926 -10.01 -14.02 -5.97
C PHE A 926 -11.46 -14.45 -6.24
N LEU A 927 -12.25 -14.75 -5.20
CA LEU A 927 -13.68 -15.07 -5.29
C LEU A 927 -14.02 -16.25 -6.22
N LEU A 928 -13.09 -17.21 -6.39
CA LEU A 928 -13.22 -18.30 -7.36
C LEU A 928 -14.39 -19.23 -7.03
N ASP A 929 -14.72 -19.35 -5.74
CA ASP A 929 -15.91 -20.05 -5.24
C ASP A 929 -17.22 -19.36 -5.63
N ILE A 930 -17.27 -18.03 -5.60
CA ILE A 930 -18.42 -17.24 -6.05
C ILE A 930 -18.56 -17.29 -7.57
N VAL A 931 -17.46 -17.17 -8.31
CA VAL A 931 -17.46 -17.30 -9.78
C VAL A 931 -17.96 -18.69 -10.19
N ALA A 932 -17.48 -19.77 -9.53
CA ALA A 932 -17.96 -21.12 -9.77
C ALA A 932 -19.46 -21.28 -9.45
N PHE A 933 -19.95 -20.72 -8.34
CA PHE A 933 -21.36 -20.73 -7.98
C PHE A 933 -22.24 -20.03 -9.03
N VAL A 934 -21.85 -18.84 -9.49
CA VAL A 934 -22.57 -18.09 -10.54
C VAL A 934 -22.58 -18.85 -11.87
N LEU A 935 -21.45 -19.46 -12.26
CA LEU A 935 -21.38 -20.29 -13.47
C LEU A 935 -22.29 -21.52 -13.38
N VAL A 936 -22.32 -22.21 -12.24
CA VAL A 936 -23.24 -23.34 -11.99
C VAL A 936 -24.70 -22.90 -12.04
N LEU A 937 -25.04 -21.74 -11.47
CA LEU A 937 -26.39 -21.18 -11.52
C LEU A 937 -26.81 -20.87 -12.98
N LEU A 938 -25.95 -20.21 -13.76
CA LEU A 938 -26.19 -19.91 -15.17
C LEU A 938 -26.37 -21.18 -16.01
N VAL A 939 -25.52 -22.20 -15.81
CA VAL A 939 -25.64 -23.50 -16.48
C VAL A 939 -26.96 -24.19 -16.08
N SER A 940 -27.34 -24.19 -14.80
CA SER A 940 -28.62 -24.72 -14.33
C SER A 940 -29.81 -24.00 -14.97
N VAL A 941 -29.79 -22.67 -15.08
CA VAL A 941 -30.84 -21.89 -15.78
C VAL A 941 -30.89 -22.25 -17.26
N VAL A 942 -29.76 -22.31 -17.97
CA VAL A 942 -29.73 -22.71 -19.39
C VAL A 942 -30.24 -24.14 -19.59
N LEU A 943 -29.90 -25.07 -18.69
CA LEU A 943 -30.41 -26.44 -18.71
C LEU A 943 -31.92 -26.49 -18.42
N MET A 944 -32.42 -25.74 -17.44
CA MET A 944 -33.85 -25.61 -17.17
C MET A 944 -34.60 -25.05 -18.38
N CYS A 945 -34.16 -23.92 -18.95
CA CYS A 945 -34.75 -23.35 -20.16
C CYS A 945 -34.75 -24.35 -21.33
N ARG A 946 -33.64 -25.06 -21.55
CA ARG A 946 -33.54 -26.11 -22.60
C ARG A 946 -34.47 -27.29 -22.33
N CYS A 947 -34.70 -27.65 -21.07
CA CYS A 947 -35.68 -28.66 -20.67
C CYS A 947 -37.12 -28.17 -20.82
N CYS A 948 -37.46 -26.95 -20.38
CA CYS A 948 -38.75 -26.30 -20.60
C CYS A 948 -39.09 -26.22 -22.10
N CYS A 949 -38.18 -25.73 -22.94
CA CYS A 949 -38.37 -25.71 -24.40
C CYS A 949 -38.54 -27.11 -25.01
N ARG A 950 -37.86 -28.14 -24.49
CA ARG A 950 -38.06 -29.55 -24.90
C ARG A 950 -39.44 -30.06 -24.47
N CYS A 951 -39.89 -29.74 -23.26
CA CYS A 951 -41.21 -30.11 -22.74
C CYS A 951 -42.33 -29.41 -23.51
N VAL A 952 -42.21 -28.11 -23.80
CA VAL A 952 -43.12 -27.36 -24.68
C VAL A 952 -43.17 -27.99 -26.07
N LYS A 953 -42.02 -28.20 -26.73
CA LYS A 953 -41.98 -28.86 -28.06
C LYS A 953 -42.59 -30.27 -28.05
N ARG A 954 -42.45 -31.05 -26.95
CA ARG A 954 -43.13 -32.34 -26.77
C ARG A 954 -44.65 -32.18 -26.56
N ARG A 955 -45.10 -31.16 -25.83
CA ARG A 955 -46.52 -30.89 -25.55
C ARG A 955 -47.25 -30.39 -26.81
N CYS A 956 -46.65 -29.46 -27.56
CA CYS A 956 -47.16 -28.99 -28.86
C CYS A 956 -47.24 -30.12 -29.90
N ARG A 957 -46.26 -31.03 -29.96
CA ARG A 957 -46.36 -32.22 -30.82
C ARG A 957 -47.48 -33.17 -30.40
N ARG A 958 -47.78 -33.28 -29.09
CA ARG A 958 -48.91 -34.09 -28.59
C ARG A 958 -50.28 -33.45 -28.89
N THR A 959 -50.42 -32.13 -28.84
CA THR A 959 -51.68 -31.47 -29.23
C THR A 959 -51.93 -31.53 -30.73
N HIS A 960 -50.92 -31.26 -31.57
CA HIS A 960 -51.03 -31.43 -33.03
C HIS A 960 -51.36 -32.87 -33.47
N SER A 961 -51.03 -33.86 -32.64
CA SER A 961 -51.36 -35.28 -32.86
C SER A 961 -52.79 -35.65 -32.41
N LYS A 962 -53.50 -34.78 -31.70
CA LYS A 962 -54.93 -34.96 -31.38
C LYS A 962 -55.82 -34.32 -32.44
N THR A 963 -55.52 -33.09 -32.85
CA THR A 963 -56.21 -32.34 -33.92
C THR A 963 -55.86 -32.84 -35.34
N LYS A 964 -55.70 -34.16 -35.48
CA LYS A 964 -55.47 -34.95 -36.71
C LYS A 964 -56.05 -36.38 -36.54
N LYS A 965 -57.01 -36.53 -35.64
CA LYS A 965 -57.62 -37.79 -35.17
C LYS A 965 -59.04 -37.56 -34.66
N GLU A 966 -59.33 -36.34 -34.23
CA GLU A 966 -60.52 -35.59 -34.63
C GLU A 966 -60.32 -35.04 -36.05
#